data_AF-A0A9D9V8J1-F1
#
_entry.id   AF-A0A9D9V8J1-F1
#
_cell.length_a   1.000
_cell.length_b   1.000
_cell.length_c   1.000
_cell.angle_alpha   90.00
_cell.angle_beta   90.00
_cell.angle_gamma   90.00
#
_symmetry.space_group_name_H-M   'P 1'
#
loop_
_entity.id
_entity.type
_entity.pdbx_description
1 polymer ?
#
loop_
_entity_poly.entity_id
_entity_poly.type
_entity_poly.pdbx_seq_one_letter_code
_entity_poly.pdbx_strand_id
1 'polypeptide(L)'
;MDLKKSTHLRAEAFVQGTKFVLKQQNKLTDEVVSRIDALLVETKRIIAQEKVEIPHYSRIVNQLIKNLSKISGLREKDIALGEAYWAWQIYERPIRNAEIELTTQNLSVSVHIAESVINPQLTQAQKEVLIEIHNRPSPPWVKSLTDWEQRYLKTVIPPKIIGDWSGYEKVLPATLRRIPGLSNATQRLFVFSDSKGKTIKKRGYRQGVPTAYAMPSSHYQTSAEENIRQMLEAIKSNVKMDFQAYWDLPQNSRLQSPVLLLGLLTHKEHGNALQKLIDTEILYSGVTLSGEENNTQRTQDKSTAIHSLQNSYQDIRLLDLNIGVNIGRGWVTGVPVDSFIADAEGILAAIRDEKKPLSPFLETRATEAESAISALKIHNGRPLQSGRNKDLFSAALCHYVTEKLGGSVITNCKSAKDRTGLEIIMADAIDIYVRIYGECPQYDENDTTKRKQFLDIFKAIFDSQHHQLIANDNSPGSQGIKDEGMLDEDIIESLGQTYSLGKKIADLNKPKSFFQKNSKIIFRSLLFLGTIASIGLIASGVFAPLGLILGIVLSYAASLGAYGVYAAYDARQAAVAVKQYDDLSHEEDSNPLLFSREENNGEEEKHEDIDQKTRVPEGDAKGVLRRNTRSYGVDSRSKKHPEFCDLLPTDNAMLLDSDFQSYSQRTIGEVKSVMRDVAVDLNENAGENRYKSKYNAFEETVQILEKTTTDVVVMEASTERVAMYKPLLQADIELQDKAILFLKALGIPPTDGKERIKIRGGHHDLRQAIRAQFQAYLDNPQSSIQKRF
;
A
#
# COMPACT_ATOMS: atom_id res chain seq x y z
N MET A 1 7.10 0.35 -20.78
CA MET A 1 8.30 0.24 -19.90
C MET A 1 9.58 0.60 -20.63
N ASP A 2 10.44 1.41 -20.01
CA ASP A 2 11.74 1.82 -20.57
C ASP A 2 12.86 1.59 -19.53
N LEU A 3 13.74 0.62 -19.81
CA LEU A 3 14.84 0.25 -18.91
C LEU A 3 15.92 1.34 -18.81
N LYS A 4 16.17 2.09 -19.88
CA LYS A 4 17.16 3.16 -19.91
C LYS A 4 16.70 4.31 -19.01
N LYS A 5 15.45 4.74 -19.18
CA LYS A 5 14.80 5.74 -18.31
C LYS A 5 14.77 5.28 -16.85
N SER A 6 14.43 4.02 -16.61
CA SER A 6 14.44 3.41 -15.26
C SER A 6 15.81 3.47 -14.62
N THR A 7 16.87 3.16 -15.38
CA THR A 7 18.25 3.20 -14.88
C THR A 7 18.73 4.62 -14.60
N HIS A 8 18.35 5.61 -15.42
CA HIS A 8 18.61 7.02 -15.14
C HIS A 8 17.98 7.47 -13.81
N LEU A 9 16.69 7.18 -13.61
CA LEU A 9 15.99 7.53 -12.37
C LEU A 9 16.62 6.84 -11.15
N ARG A 10 17.04 5.58 -11.31
CA ARG A 10 17.76 4.85 -10.26
C ARG A 10 19.07 5.52 -9.88
N ALA A 11 19.85 5.95 -10.87
CA ALA A 11 21.12 6.64 -10.65
C ALA A 11 20.93 7.97 -9.93
N GLU A 12 19.92 8.76 -10.34
CA GLU A 12 19.56 10.01 -9.66
C GLU A 12 19.15 9.77 -8.22
N ALA A 13 18.29 8.78 -7.95
CA ALA A 13 17.81 8.48 -6.61
C ALA A 13 18.97 8.14 -5.65
N PHE A 14 19.96 7.36 -6.08
CA PHE A 14 21.14 7.06 -5.26
C PHE A 14 22.04 8.27 -5.01
N VAL A 15 22.21 9.14 -6.01
CA VAL A 15 22.95 10.39 -5.86
C VAL A 15 22.26 11.29 -4.84
N GLN A 16 20.94 11.46 -4.94
CA GLN A 16 20.17 12.27 -4.00
C GLN A 16 20.18 11.66 -2.59
N GLY A 17 20.02 10.35 -2.46
CA GLY A 17 20.14 9.65 -1.19
C GLY A 17 21.53 9.81 -0.54
N THR A 18 22.60 9.79 -1.33
CA THR A 18 23.98 10.03 -0.85
C THR A 18 24.13 11.46 -0.32
N LYS A 19 23.65 12.45 -1.07
CA LYS A 19 23.66 13.86 -0.64
C LYS A 19 22.84 14.05 0.64
N PHE A 20 21.69 13.40 0.74
CA PHE A 20 20.83 13.44 1.92
C PHE A 20 21.59 12.98 3.17
N VAL A 21 22.23 11.81 3.14
CA VAL A 21 22.97 11.28 4.31
C VAL A 21 24.16 12.17 4.67
N LEU A 22 24.92 12.64 3.69
CA LEU A 22 26.04 13.54 3.92
C LEU A 22 25.60 14.84 4.60
N LYS A 23 24.44 15.38 4.22
CA LYS A 23 23.84 16.56 4.89
C LYS A 23 23.56 16.27 6.36
N GLN A 24 22.96 15.12 6.69
CA GLN A 24 22.69 14.71 8.08
C GLN A 24 23.95 14.39 8.91
N GLN A 25 25.09 14.23 8.24
CA GLN A 25 26.41 14.05 8.86
C GLN A 25 27.25 15.33 8.92
N ASN A 26 26.75 16.46 8.41
CA ASN A 26 27.53 17.69 8.22
C ASN A 26 28.82 17.45 7.40
N LYS A 27 28.75 16.55 6.42
CA LYS A 27 29.87 16.17 5.52
C LYS A 27 29.64 16.54 4.06
N LEU A 28 28.55 17.24 3.75
CA LEU A 28 28.23 17.67 2.40
C LEU A 28 28.97 18.99 2.10
N THR A 29 30.17 18.89 1.52
CA THR A 29 30.94 20.05 1.03
C THR A 29 30.70 20.29 -0.46
N ASP A 30 30.97 21.49 -0.95
CA ASP A 30 30.85 21.82 -2.38
C ASP A 30 31.72 20.93 -3.26
N GLU A 31 32.92 20.57 -2.80
CA GLU A 31 33.81 19.63 -3.50
C GLU A 31 33.16 18.24 -3.64
N VAL A 32 32.58 17.72 -2.56
CA VAL A 32 31.90 16.41 -2.57
C VAL A 32 30.67 16.45 -3.47
N VAL A 33 29.88 17.53 -3.42
CA VAL A 33 28.73 17.75 -4.31
C VAL A 33 29.18 17.73 -5.77
N SER A 34 30.20 18.52 -6.14
CA SER A 34 30.72 18.59 -7.50
C SER A 34 31.19 17.24 -8.02
N ARG A 35 31.88 16.44 -7.19
CA ARG A 35 32.36 15.10 -7.57
C ARG A 35 31.22 14.10 -7.75
N ILE A 36 30.20 14.15 -6.89
CA ILE A 36 29.01 13.31 -7.00
C ILE A 36 28.21 13.67 -8.27
N ASP A 37 28.05 14.96 -8.57
CA ASP A 37 27.31 15.40 -9.76
C ASP A 37 28.05 15.08 -11.06
N ALA A 38 29.37 15.23 -11.08
CA ALA A 38 30.20 14.78 -12.20
C ALA A 38 30.04 13.26 -12.45
N LEU A 39 30.02 12.45 -11.39
CA LEU A 39 29.78 11.02 -11.49
C LEU A 39 28.38 10.69 -12.05
N LEU A 40 27.34 11.47 -11.70
CA LEU A 40 26.00 11.30 -12.24
C LEU A 40 25.96 11.61 -13.74
N VAL A 41 26.58 12.72 -14.17
CA VAL A 41 26.67 13.10 -15.59
C VAL A 41 27.36 12.00 -16.40
N GLU A 42 28.49 11.50 -15.91
CA GLU A 42 29.22 10.40 -16.55
C GLU A 42 28.38 9.12 -16.60
N THR A 43 27.67 8.78 -15.53
CA THR A 43 26.78 7.62 -15.49
C THR A 43 25.65 7.74 -16.51
N LYS A 44 25.03 8.93 -16.64
CA LYS A 44 24.01 9.20 -17.66
C LYS A 44 24.57 9.08 -19.08
N ARG A 45 25.82 9.53 -19.30
CA ARG A 45 26.51 9.37 -20.59
C ARG A 45 26.71 7.90 -20.94
N ILE A 46 27.15 7.08 -19.98
CA ILE A 46 27.30 5.63 -20.18
C ILE A 46 25.95 4.99 -20.51
N ILE A 47 24.90 5.27 -19.73
CA ILE A 47 23.53 4.79 -19.98
C ILE A 47 23.03 5.25 -21.36
N ALA A 48 23.42 6.45 -21.81
CA ALA A 48 23.06 6.97 -23.12
C ALA A 48 23.67 6.17 -24.28
N GLN A 49 24.92 5.71 -24.12
CA GLN A 49 25.72 5.01 -25.14
C GLN A 49 25.50 3.50 -25.19
N GLU A 50 25.05 2.91 -24.08
CA GLU A 50 24.87 1.47 -23.97
C GLU A 50 23.76 0.94 -24.87
N LYS A 51 24.06 -0.17 -25.56
CA LYS A 51 23.04 -0.95 -26.26
C LYS A 51 22.17 -1.68 -25.23
N VAL A 52 20.92 -1.95 -25.60
CA VAL A 52 19.83 -2.35 -24.69
C VAL A 52 20.00 -3.78 -24.15
N GLU A 53 21.02 -4.04 -23.33
CA GLU A 53 21.19 -5.31 -22.64
C GLU A 53 21.18 -5.16 -21.12
N ILE A 54 20.30 -5.92 -20.48
CA ILE A 54 19.98 -5.80 -19.05
C ILE A 54 21.16 -6.04 -18.10
N PRO A 55 22.04 -7.04 -18.32
CA PRO A 55 23.18 -7.26 -17.44
C PRO A 55 24.08 -6.02 -17.31
N HIS A 56 24.03 -5.09 -18.27
CA HIS A 56 24.83 -3.86 -18.27
C HIS A 56 24.25 -2.84 -17.30
N TYR A 57 22.94 -2.62 -17.32
CA TYR A 57 22.29 -1.63 -16.43
C TYR A 57 22.44 -1.94 -14.95
N SER A 58 22.28 -3.20 -14.54
CA SER A 58 22.56 -3.60 -13.15
C SER A 58 24.03 -3.37 -12.78
N ARG A 59 24.97 -3.67 -13.70
CA ARG A 59 26.40 -3.40 -13.50
C ARG A 59 26.69 -1.91 -13.33
N ILE A 60 26.09 -1.05 -14.16
CA ILE A 60 26.23 0.41 -14.09
C ILE A 60 25.76 0.93 -12.73
N VAL A 61 24.57 0.52 -12.27
CA VAL A 61 24.04 0.93 -10.96
C VAL A 61 24.94 0.46 -9.81
N ASN A 62 25.41 -0.79 -9.84
CA ASN A 62 26.34 -1.28 -8.81
C ASN A 62 27.68 -0.51 -8.84
N GLN A 63 28.18 -0.15 -10.03
CA GLN A 63 29.42 0.62 -10.16
C GLN A 63 29.24 2.05 -9.64
N LEU A 64 28.10 2.69 -9.94
CA LEU A 64 27.73 3.98 -9.39
C LEU A 64 27.75 3.95 -7.86
N ILE A 65 27.09 2.99 -7.23
CA ILE A 65 27.03 2.87 -5.76
C ILE A 65 28.44 2.75 -5.16
N LYS A 66 29.31 1.92 -5.76
CA LYS A 66 30.70 1.77 -5.33
C LYS A 66 31.49 3.07 -5.45
N ASN A 67 31.32 3.78 -6.56
CA ASN A 67 31.97 5.07 -6.78
C ASN A 67 31.45 6.14 -5.81
N LEU A 68 30.13 6.17 -5.56
CA LEU A 68 29.53 7.05 -4.56
C LEU A 68 30.10 6.77 -3.17
N SER A 69 30.15 5.50 -2.76
CA SER A 69 30.78 5.06 -1.50
C SER A 69 32.22 5.54 -1.38
N LYS A 70 33.02 5.40 -2.44
CA LYS A 70 34.41 5.89 -2.48
C LYS A 70 34.52 7.42 -2.37
N ILE A 71 33.62 8.17 -3.00
CA ILE A 71 33.64 9.65 -2.98
C ILE A 71 33.15 10.20 -1.64
N SER A 72 32.06 9.63 -1.10
CA SER A 72 31.38 10.14 0.09
C SER A 72 31.91 9.57 1.41
N GLY A 73 32.64 8.45 1.35
CA GLY A 73 33.03 7.67 2.52
C GLY A 73 31.87 6.95 3.21
N LEU A 74 30.66 6.96 2.61
CA LEU A 74 29.50 6.25 3.13
C LEU A 74 29.55 4.77 2.78
N ARG A 75 29.02 3.91 3.65
CA ARG A 75 28.82 2.50 3.30
C ARG A 75 27.70 2.41 2.25
N GLU A 76 27.78 1.41 1.37
CA GLU A 76 26.76 1.20 0.35
C GLU A 76 25.34 1.05 0.95
N LYS A 77 25.21 0.39 2.11
CA LYS A 77 23.93 0.30 2.82
C LYS A 77 23.38 1.65 3.29
N ASP A 78 24.26 2.59 3.65
CA ASP A 78 23.84 3.93 4.06
C ASP A 78 23.37 4.74 2.84
N ILE A 79 23.94 4.50 1.65
CA ILE A 79 23.45 5.09 0.38
C ILE A 79 22.04 4.60 0.05
N ALA A 80 21.80 3.29 0.17
CA ALA A 80 20.47 2.70 -0.04
C ALA A 80 19.43 3.24 0.95
N LEU A 81 19.84 3.37 2.22
CA LEU A 81 18.97 3.90 3.27
C LEU A 81 18.73 5.39 3.06
N GLY A 82 19.76 6.15 2.68
CA GLY A 82 19.65 7.56 2.30
C GLY A 82 18.66 7.80 1.18
N GLU A 83 18.62 6.93 0.16
CA GLU A 83 17.62 6.97 -0.90
C GLU A 83 16.21 6.76 -0.33
N ALA A 84 16.00 5.80 0.58
CA ALA A 84 14.70 5.56 1.19
C ALA A 84 14.22 6.78 2.00
N TYR A 85 15.09 7.40 2.81
CA TYR A 85 14.73 8.63 3.53
C TYR A 85 14.52 9.83 2.59
N TRP A 86 15.32 9.95 1.52
CA TRP A 86 15.11 10.98 0.51
C TRP A 86 13.77 10.81 -0.20
N ALA A 87 13.43 9.59 -0.63
CA ALA A 87 12.16 9.28 -1.27
C ALA A 87 10.98 9.54 -0.33
N TRP A 88 11.10 9.17 0.95
CA TRP A 88 10.08 9.46 1.96
C TRP A 88 9.77 10.96 2.08
N GLN A 89 10.77 11.81 1.93
CA GLN A 89 10.66 13.22 2.29
C GLN A 89 10.36 14.15 1.14
N ILE A 90 10.98 13.87 -0.02
CA ILE A 90 10.98 14.75 -1.19
C ILE A 90 10.11 14.19 -2.30
N TYR A 91 9.90 12.87 -2.35
CA TYR A 91 9.12 12.26 -3.41
C TYR A 91 7.64 12.31 -3.05
N GLU A 92 6.97 13.38 -3.49
CA GLU A 92 5.50 13.41 -3.53
C GLU A 92 5.03 12.21 -4.35
N ARG A 93 4.25 11.32 -3.72
CA ARG A 93 3.66 10.19 -4.43
C ARG A 93 2.42 10.71 -5.15
N PRO A 94 2.45 10.82 -6.49
CA PRO A 94 1.29 11.30 -7.22
C PRO A 94 0.19 10.25 -7.12
N ILE A 95 -1.05 10.69 -7.28
CA ILE A 95 -2.14 9.76 -7.51
C ILE A 95 -1.88 9.09 -8.86
N ARG A 96 -1.87 7.76 -8.88
CA ARG A 96 -1.65 6.96 -10.08
C ARG A 96 -2.99 6.64 -10.70
N ASN A 97 -3.14 6.89 -12.00
CA ASN A 97 -4.35 6.53 -12.73
C ASN A 97 -3.98 5.61 -13.88
N ALA A 98 -4.89 4.69 -14.18
CA ALA A 98 -4.89 3.91 -15.38
C ALA A 98 -6.32 3.85 -15.91
N GLU A 99 -6.47 4.00 -17.22
CA GLU A 99 -7.70 3.73 -17.94
C GLU A 99 -7.45 2.53 -18.85
N ILE A 100 -8.35 1.56 -18.80
CA ILE A 100 -8.26 0.33 -19.55
C ILE A 100 -9.57 0.18 -20.31
N GLU A 101 -9.48 0.28 -21.63
CA GLU A 101 -10.59 0.01 -22.52
C GLU A 101 -10.54 -1.44 -22.99
N LEU A 102 -11.63 -2.17 -22.78
CA LEU A 102 -11.80 -3.55 -23.20
C LEU A 102 -12.98 -3.63 -24.14
N THR A 103 -12.72 -4.06 -25.38
CA THR A 103 -13.77 -4.28 -26.37
C THR A 103 -13.92 -5.76 -26.65
N THR A 104 -15.12 -6.27 -26.41
CA THR A 104 -15.56 -7.60 -26.85
C THR A 104 -16.52 -7.45 -28.03
N GLN A 105 -16.92 -8.56 -28.66
CA GLN A 105 -17.87 -8.54 -29.79
C GLN A 105 -19.19 -7.82 -29.47
N ASN A 106 -19.62 -7.82 -28.20
CA ASN A 106 -20.94 -7.35 -27.80
C ASN A 106 -20.92 -6.24 -26.73
N LEU A 107 -19.77 -5.93 -26.16
CA LEU A 107 -19.65 -4.99 -25.05
C LEU A 107 -18.31 -4.26 -25.08
N SER A 108 -18.36 -2.93 -24.99
CA SER A 108 -17.21 -2.09 -24.66
C SER A 108 -17.31 -1.68 -23.19
N VAL A 109 -16.19 -1.83 -22.48
CA VAL A 109 -16.05 -1.53 -21.06
C VAL A 109 -14.86 -0.60 -20.90
N SER A 110 -15.04 0.46 -20.12
CA SER A 110 -13.90 1.24 -19.60
C SER A 110 -13.73 0.98 -18.10
N VAL A 111 -12.49 0.74 -17.71
CA VAL A 111 -12.08 0.55 -16.33
C VAL A 111 -11.10 1.66 -15.96
N HIS A 112 -11.46 2.46 -14.97
CA HIS A 112 -10.56 3.45 -14.40
C HIS A 112 -10.07 2.96 -13.03
N ILE A 113 -8.75 2.89 -12.89
CA ILE A 113 -8.08 2.57 -11.63
C ILE A 113 -7.37 3.84 -11.18
N ALA A 114 -7.71 4.35 -10.00
CA ALA A 114 -7.01 5.46 -9.37
C ALA A 114 -6.41 4.99 -8.04
N GLU A 115 -5.19 5.38 -7.71
CA GLU A 115 -4.54 4.97 -6.47
C GLU A 115 -3.81 6.13 -5.83
N SER A 116 -4.16 6.43 -4.58
CA SER A 116 -3.63 7.53 -3.80
C SER A 116 -3.03 7.04 -2.49
N VAL A 117 -2.12 7.83 -1.92
CA VAL A 117 -1.57 7.56 -0.60
C VAL A 117 -2.66 7.70 0.48
N ILE A 118 -2.68 6.79 1.46
CA ILE A 118 -3.54 6.92 2.63
C ILE A 118 -2.95 7.98 3.56
N ASN A 119 -3.79 8.84 4.15
CA ASN A 119 -3.34 9.78 5.16
C ASN A 119 -2.82 9.03 6.40
N PRO A 120 -1.50 9.01 6.67
CA PRO A 120 -0.91 8.13 7.66
C PRO A 120 -0.86 8.83 9.02
N GLN A 121 -1.94 9.49 9.43
CA GLN A 121 -2.00 10.14 10.74
C GLN A 121 -1.62 9.14 11.81
N LEU A 122 -0.68 9.50 12.69
CA LEU A 122 -0.25 8.61 13.76
C LEU A 122 -1.33 8.55 14.83
N THR A 123 -1.50 7.38 15.45
CA THR A 123 -2.29 7.26 16.67
C THR A 123 -1.61 8.04 17.80
N GLN A 124 -2.38 8.41 18.82
CA GLN A 124 -1.85 9.05 20.02
C GLN A 124 -0.74 8.20 20.67
N ALA A 125 -0.96 6.88 20.78
CA ALA A 125 0.02 5.93 21.31
C ALA A 125 1.31 5.90 20.46
N GLN A 126 1.20 5.93 19.13
CA GLN A 126 2.37 6.02 18.26
C GLN A 126 3.15 7.33 18.48
N LYS A 127 2.46 8.46 18.66
CA LYS A 127 3.10 9.76 18.96
C LYS A 127 3.87 9.70 20.27
N GLU A 128 3.29 9.10 21.31
CA GLU A 128 3.93 8.91 22.62
C GLU A 128 5.22 8.10 22.51
N VAL A 129 5.19 6.97 21.80
CA VAL A 129 6.40 6.15 21.57
C VAL A 129 7.45 6.91 20.73
N LEU A 130 7.02 7.70 19.75
CA LEU A 130 7.96 8.42 18.88
C LEU A 130 8.66 9.57 19.58
N ILE A 131 7.98 10.32 20.48
CA ILE A 131 8.61 11.42 21.21
C ILE A 131 9.70 10.93 22.19
N GLU A 132 9.67 9.66 22.61
CA GLU A 132 10.72 9.06 23.45
C GLU A 132 12.10 9.09 22.78
N ILE A 133 12.18 9.30 21.45
CA ILE A 133 13.46 9.53 20.76
C ILE A 133 14.25 10.69 21.38
N HIS A 134 13.58 11.65 22.01
CA HIS A 134 14.18 12.81 22.67
C HIS A 134 14.61 12.53 24.12
N ASN A 135 14.17 11.41 24.72
CA ASN A 135 14.51 11.03 26.09
C ASN A 135 15.96 10.52 26.20
N ARG A 136 16.47 10.54 27.44
CA ARG A 136 17.74 9.92 27.83
C ARG A 136 17.46 8.91 28.96
N PRO A 137 17.76 7.61 28.76
CA PRO A 137 18.26 6.99 27.53
C PRO A 137 17.21 6.92 26.41
N SER A 138 17.67 6.90 25.14
CA SER A 138 16.77 6.68 23.99
C SER A 138 16.24 5.24 23.96
N PRO A 139 15.04 4.99 23.39
CA PRO A 139 14.45 3.66 23.38
C PRO A 139 15.29 2.67 22.56
N PRO A 140 15.21 1.35 22.84
CA PRO A 140 16.05 0.32 22.21
C PRO A 140 16.02 0.37 20.68
N TRP A 141 14.86 0.61 20.06
CA TRP A 141 14.76 0.69 18.61
C TRP A 141 15.52 1.88 18.02
N VAL A 142 15.55 3.04 18.69
CA VAL A 142 16.34 4.20 18.26
C VAL A 142 17.83 3.91 18.35
N LYS A 143 18.27 3.23 19.41
CA LYS A 143 19.68 2.81 19.59
C LYS A 143 20.16 1.89 18.46
N SER A 144 19.24 1.14 17.83
CA SER A 144 19.56 0.29 16.68
C SER A 144 19.84 1.07 15.39
N LEU A 145 19.39 2.33 15.31
CA LEU A 145 19.56 3.19 14.14
C LEU A 145 20.97 3.78 14.07
N THR A 146 21.40 4.15 12.87
CA THR A 146 22.67 4.88 12.71
C THR A 146 22.58 6.29 13.28
N ASP A 147 23.72 6.88 13.70
CA ASP A 147 23.73 8.23 14.29
C ASP A 147 23.07 9.30 13.43
N TRP A 148 23.21 9.20 12.10
CA TRP A 148 22.61 10.15 11.18
C TRP A 148 21.08 9.96 11.08
N GLU A 149 20.58 8.73 11.16
CA GLU A 149 19.13 8.46 11.23
C GLU A 149 18.56 9.02 12.54
N GLN A 150 19.21 8.76 13.67
CA GLN A 150 18.76 9.27 14.97
C GLN A 150 18.71 10.80 14.98
N ARG A 151 19.76 11.46 14.45
CA ARG A 151 19.77 12.93 14.28
C ARG A 151 18.62 13.39 13.39
N TYR A 152 18.46 12.76 12.24
CA TYR A 152 17.42 13.12 11.29
C TYR A 152 16.01 12.98 11.88
N LEU A 153 15.72 11.85 12.52
CA LEU A 153 14.42 11.62 13.14
C LEU A 153 14.10 12.64 14.23
N LYS A 154 15.08 13.08 15.02
CA LYS A 154 14.92 14.18 15.98
C LYS A 154 14.59 15.52 15.33
N THR A 155 14.88 15.70 14.04
CA THR A 155 14.49 16.93 13.30
C THR A 155 13.07 16.88 12.75
N VAL A 156 12.51 15.69 12.51
CA VAL A 156 11.16 15.53 11.92
C VAL A 156 10.11 15.05 12.91
N ILE A 157 10.52 14.52 14.06
CA ILE A 157 9.64 14.16 15.18
C ILE A 157 9.70 15.32 16.18
N PRO A 158 8.57 15.99 16.47
CA PRO A 158 8.55 17.06 17.45
C PRO A 158 8.89 16.52 18.86
N PRO A 159 9.48 17.34 19.75
CA PRO A 159 9.81 16.93 21.11
C PRO A 159 8.59 16.76 22.03
N LYS A 160 7.39 17.12 21.55
CA LYS A 160 6.13 17.05 22.27
C LYS A 160 5.04 16.55 21.34
N ILE A 161 4.00 15.94 21.93
CA ILE A 161 2.82 15.45 21.20
C ILE A 161 2.14 16.59 20.44
N ILE A 162 1.99 17.75 21.09
CA ILE A 162 1.52 18.98 20.44
C ILE A 162 2.72 19.59 19.69
N GLY A 163 2.83 19.26 18.42
CA GLY A 163 3.91 19.73 17.54
C GLY A 163 3.57 19.48 16.06
N ASP A 164 4.43 19.97 15.18
CA ASP A 164 4.31 19.72 13.74
C ASP A 164 4.81 18.31 13.41
N TRP A 165 3.87 17.42 13.07
CA TRP A 165 4.14 16.05 12.67
C TRP A 165 4.25 15.87 11.15
N SER A 166 4.05 16.92 10.35
CA SER A 166 4.00 16.83 8.88
C SER A 166 5.29 16.28 8.25
N GLY A 167 6.43 16.45 8.92
CA GLY A 167 7.71 15.86 8.53
C GLY A 167 7.75 14.34 8.66
N TYR A 168 7.01 13.76 9.60
CA TYR A 168 6.98 12.33 9.89
C TYR A 168 5.72 11.62 9.36
N GLU A 169 4.54 12.24 9.48
CA GLU A 169 3.23 11.71 9.06
C GLU A 169 3.10 11.66 7.52
N LYS A 170 3.98 10.88 6.89
CA LYS A 170 4.03 10.56 5.47
C LYS A 170 4.23 9.05 5.32
N VAL A 171 3.63 8.46 4.29
CA VAL A 171 3.73 7.01 4.07
C VAL A 171 5.18 6.62 3.77
N LEU A 172 5.69 5.67 4.55
CA LEU A 172 7.06 5.20 4.45
C LEU A 172 7.26 4.42 3.14
N PRO A 173 8.39 4.57 2.44
CA PRO A 173 8.77 3.65 1.38
C PRO A 173 8.84 2.21 1.89
N ALA A 174 8.55 1.24 1.03
CA ALA A 174 8.58 -0.18 1.37
C ALA A 174 9.92 -0.68 1.94
N THR A 175 11.01 0.04 1.64
CA THR A 175 12.38 -0.22 2.10
C THR A 175 12.69 0.37 3.47
N LEU A 176 11.93 1.36 3.93
CA LEU A 176 12.13 2.01 5.22
C LEU A 176 11.33 1.28 6.31
N ARG A 177 11.93 0.22 6.87
CA ARG A 177 11.30 -0.75 7.80
C ARG A 177 11.90 -0.77 9.20
N ARG A 178 12.65 0.27 9.53
CA ARG A 178 13.41 0.41 10.79
C ARG A 178 12.78 1.43 11.75
N ILE A 179 11.67 2.05 11.34
CA ILE A 179 10.93 3.06 12.09
C ILE A 179 9.43 2.70 12.05
N PRO A 180 8.65 3.05 13.09
CA PRO A 180 7.21 2.81 13.12
C PRO A 180 6.44 3.58 12.05
N GLY A 181 5.33 3.04 11.57
CA GLY A 181 4.42 3.72 10.65
C GLY A 181 4.03 2.91 9.40
N LEU A 182 2.98 3.39 8.73
CA LEU A 182 2.47 2.78 7.51
C LEU A 182 3.47 2.81 6.37
N SER A 183 3.87 1.64 5.90
CA SER A 183 4.77 1.49 4.76
C SER A 183 4.01 1.13 3.50
N ASN A 184 4.26 1.87 2.43
CA ASN A 184 3.62 1.70 1.13
C ASN A 184 2.09 1.58 1.21
N ALA A 185 1.49 2.35 2.12
CA ALA A 185 0.05 2.38 2.32
C ALA A 185 -0.64 3.25 1.27
N THR A 186 -1.51 2.63 0.49
CA THR A 186 -2.28 3.29 -0.57
C THR A 186 -3.72 2.80 -0.57
N GLN A 187 -4.62 3.70 -0.98
CA GLN A 187 -6.01 3.42 -1.26
C GLN A 187 -6.17 3.37 -2.77
N ARG A 188 -6.71 2.26 -3.24
CA ARG A 188 -7.08 2.01 -4.61
C ARG A 188 -8.57 2.26 -4.78
N LEU A 189 -8.92 2.95 -5.84
CA LEU A 189 -10.27 3.19 -6.32
C LEU A 189 -10.42 2.51 -7.69
N PHE A 190 -11.35 1.58 -7.78
CA PHE A 190 -11.70 0.90 -9.03
C PHE A 190 -13.07 1.37 -9.49
N VAL A 191 -13.14 1.92 -10.70
CA VAL A 191 -14.37 2.36 -11.33
C VAL A 191 -14.55 1.58 -12.62
N PHE A 192 -15.62 0.79 -12.66
CA PHE A 192 -16.04 0.08 -13.87
C PHE A 192 -17.21 0.82 -14.50
N SER A 193 -17.12 1.13 -15.78
CA SER A 193 -18.17 1.77 -16.57
C SER A 193 -18.50 0.91 -17.79
N ASP A 194 -19.77 0.52 -17.93
CA ASP A 194 -20.26 -0.13 -19.16
C ASP A 194 -20.79 0.89 -20.18
N SER A 195 -21.06 0.42 -21.41
CA SER A 195 -21.64 1.25 -22.48
C SER A 195 -23.03 1.83 -22.15
N LYS A 196 -23.66 1.41 -21.06
CA LYS A 196 -24.95 1.92 -20.56
C LYS A 196 -24.76 2.98 -19.47
N GLY A 197 -23.52 3.35 -19.16
CA GLY A 197 -23.19 4.34 -18.13
C GLY A 197 -23.32 3.82 -16.69
N LYS A 198 -23.48 2.50 -16.49
CA LYS A 198 -23.53 1.93 -15.13
C LYS A 198 -22.12 1.96 -14.54
N THR A 199 -21.92 2.83 -13.54
CA THR A 199 -20.65 2.95 -12.82
C THR A 199 -20.67 2.13 -11.54
N ILE A 200 -19.68 1.26 -11.33
CA ILE A 200 -19.46 0.61 -10.05
C ILE A 200 -18.14 1.07 -9.47
N LYS A 201 -18.19 1.54 -8.23
CA LYS A 201 -17.07 2.10 -7.49
C LYS A 201 -16.70 1.17 -6.34
N LYS A 202 -15.44 0.77 -6.27
CA LYS A 202 -14.90 -0.06 -5.19
C LYS A 202 -13.64 0.55 -4.62
N ARG A 203 -13.41 0.38 -3.32
CA ARG A 203 -12.18 0.77 -2.65
C ARG A 203 -11.46 -0.45 -2.11
N GLY A 204 -10.18 -0.54 -2.45
CA GLY A 204 -9.25 -1.49 -1.85
C GLY A 204 -8.12 -0.73 -1.18
N TYR A 205 -7.45 -1.38 -0.25
CA TYR A 205 -6.33 -0.82 0.48
C TYR A 205 -5.16 -1.80 0.39
N ARG A 206 -3.95 -1.26 0.36
CA ARG A 206 -2.75 -2.06 0.55
C ARG A 206 -1.83 -1.38 1.54
N GLN A 207 -1.01 -2.19 2.17
CA GLN A 207 0.16 -1.74 2.91
C GLN A 207 1.20 -2.82 2.85
N GLY A 208 2.47 -2.42 2.88
CA GLY A 208 3.51 -3.37 3.18
C GLY A 208 3.25 -4.02 4.54
N VAL A 209 3.83 -5.19 4.78
CA VAL A 209 3.67 -5.94 6.04
C VAL A 209 3.64 -4.99 7.26
N PRO A 210 2.64 -5.10 8.16
CA PRO A 210 2.52 -4.20 9.30
C PRO A 210 3.76 -4.18 10.20
N THR A 211 4.48 -5.29 10.31
CA THR A 211 5.70 -5.39 11.11
C THR A 211 6.85 -4.58 10.53
N ALA A 212 7.44 -3.68 11.33
CA ALA A 212 8.73 -3.05 11.03
C ALA A 212 9.89 -4.02 11.34
N TYR A 213 10.04 -5.06 10.53
CA TYR A 213 10.97 -6.20 10.74
C TYR A 213 12.47 -5.87 10.75
N ALA A 214 12.85 -4.59 10.67
CA ALA A 214 14.23 -4.15 10.83
C ALA A 214 14.43 -3.28 12.09
N MET A 215 13.40 -3.19 12.94
CA MET A 215 13.49 -2.82 14.36
C MET A 215 13.99 -4.03 15.20
N PRO A 216 14.32 -3.85 16.49
CA PRO A 216 14.53 -4.99 17.39
C PRO A 216 13.28 -5.87 17.48
N SER A 217 13.45 -7.19 17.62
CA SER A 217 12.35 -8.17 17.64
C SER A 217 11.35 -7.93 18.78
N SER A 218 11.81 -7.38 19.91
CA SER A 218 10.98 -6.95 21.03
C SER A 218 9.88 -5.94 20.66
N HIS A 219 9.99 -5.28 19.50
CA HIS A 219 9.00 -4.31 19.02
C HIS A 219 8.15 -4.80 17.85
N TYR A 220 8.33 -6.03 17.36
CA TYR A 220 7.62 -6.49 16.16
C TYR A 220 6.11 -6.56 16.34
N GLN A 221 5.65 -7.13 17.44
CA GLN A 221 4.23 -7.20 17.77
C GLN A 221 3.61 -5.81 17.92
N THR A 222 4.15 -4.99 18.83
CA THR A 222 3.65 -3.64 19.08
C THR A 222 3.63 -2.80 17.80
N SER A 223 4.69 -2.88 16.98
CA SER A 223 4.71 -2.17 15.70
C SER A 223 3.65 -2.68 14.72
N ALA A 224 3.39 -3.98 14.67
CA ALA A 224 2.39 -4.55 13.78
C ALA A 224 0.97 -4.17 14.21
N GLU A 225 0.66 -4.31 15.51
CA GLU A 225 -0.63 -3.94 16.09
C GLU A 225 -0.91 -2.44 15.87
N GLU A 226 0.05 -1.56 16.17
CA GLU A 226 -0.12 -0.12 15.98
C GLU A 226 -0.25 0.26 14.50
N ASN A 227 0.50 -0.39 13.59
CA ASN A 227 0.36 -0.12 12.16
C ASN A 227 -1.00 -0.63 11.62
N ILE A 228 -1.52 -1.76 12.11
CA ILE A 228 -2.88 -2.22 11.76
C ILE A 228 -3.92 -1.25 12.32
N ARG A 229 -3.79 -0.83 13.58
CA ARG A 229 -4.67 0.15 14.20
C ARG A 229 -4.66 1.47 13.43
N GLN A 230 -3.48 1.96 13.07
CA GLN A 230 -3.32 3.17 12.25
C GLN A 230 -4.02 3.03 10.89
N MET A 231 -3.88 1.88 10.22
CA MET A 231 -4.56 1.60 8.96
C MET A 231 -6.09 1.60 9.14
N LEU A 232 -6.60 0.89 10.16
CA LEU A 232 -8.03 0.80 10.44
C LEU A 232 -8.63 2.16 10.78
N GLU A 233 -7.97 2.95 11.63
CA GLU A 233 -8.36 4.33 11.92
C GLU A 233 -8.46 5.19 10.64
N ALA A 234 -7.50 5.06 9.72
CA ALA A 234 -7.48 5.83 8.50
C ALA A 234 -8.61 5.47 7.51
N ILE A 235 -9.15 4.24 7.59
CA ILE A 235 -10.15 3.76 6.61
C ILE A 235 -11.54 3.56 7.19
N LYS A 236 -11.71 3.52 8.53
CA LYS A 236 -12.95 3.08 9.19
C LYS A 236 -14.21 3.79 8.70
N SER A 237 -14.14 5.11 8.51
CA SER A 237 -15.28 5.90 8.04
C SER A 237 -15.66 5.56 6.61
N ASN A 238 -14.68 5.44 5.71
CA ASN A 238 -14.90 5.07 4.32
C ASN A 238 -15.46 3.66 4.19
N VAL A 239 -14.90 2.69 4.92
CA VAL A 239 -15.36 1.30 4.92
C VAL A 239 -16.83 1.21 5.38
N LYS A 240 -17.17 1.87 6.49
CA LYS A 240 -18.54 1.88 7.02
C LYS A 240 -19.52 2.51 6.03
N MET A 241 -19.18 3.68 5.49
CA MET A 241 -20.03 4.38 4.52
C MET A 241 -20.22 3.56 3.23
N ASP A 242 -19.13 2.99 2.69
CA ASP A 242 -19.19 2.20 1.46
C ASP A 242 -20.03 0.92 1.68
N PHE A 243 -19.89 0.23 2.82
CA PHE A 243 -20.70 -0.95 3.16
C PHE A 243 -22.18 -0.62 3.36
N GLN A 244 -22.47 0.47 4.09
CA GLN A 244 -23.84 0.95 4.28
C GLN A 244 -24.49 1.32 2.94
N ALA A 245 -23.79 2.05 2.07
CA ALA A 245 -24.28 2.39 0.74
C ALA A 245 -24.44 1.14 -0.17
N TYR A 246 -23.55 0.14 -0.02
CA TYR A 246 -23.62 -1.10 -0.79
C TYR A 246 -24.81 -2.00 -0.39
N TRP A 247 -25.30 -1.91 0.84
CA TRP A 247 -26.47 -2.70 1.27
C TRP A 247 -27.71 -1.86 1.61
N ASP A 248 -27.68 -0.57 1.25
CA ASP A 248 -28.71 0.42 1.58
C ASP A 248 -29.04 0.42 3.09
N LEU A 249 -28.05 0.16 3.95
CA LEU A 249 -28.23 0.04 5.40
C LEU A 249 -28.44 1.41 6.03
N PRO A 250 -29.31 1.53 7.05
CA PRO A 250 -29.43 2.78 7.79
C PRO A 250 -28.14 3.08 8.56
N GLN A 251 -27.89 4.36 8.87
CA GLN A 251 -26.68 4.80 9.57
C GLN A 251 -26.48 4.11 10.94
N ASN A 252 -27.58 3.69 11.58
CA ASN A 252 -27.61 2.99 12.87
C ASN A 252 -27.65 1.46 12.75
N SER A 253 -27.39 0.90 11.56
CA SER A 253 -27.25 -0.55 11.38
C SER A 253 -26.20 -1.12 12.34
N ARG A 254 -26.50 -2.30 12.89
CA ARG A 254 -25.58 -3.04 13.77
C ARG A 254 -24.66 -3.97 12.99
N LEU A 255 -24.85 -4.09 11.67
CA LEU A 255 -23.98 -4.93 10.85
C LEU A 255 -22.60 -4.32 10.79
N GLN A 256 -21.62 -5.17 11.08
CA GLN A 256 -20.22 -4.84 11.02
C GLN A 256 -19.74 -4.92 9.57
N SER A 257 -19.01 -3.91 9.13
CA SER A 257 -18.48 -3.85 7.77
C SER A 257 -17.32 -4.82 7.63
N PRO A 258 -17.36 -5.80 6.70
CA PRO A 258 -16.30 -6.78 6.58
C PRO A 258 -15.01 -6.14 6.03
N VAL A 259 -13.89 -6.35 6.73
CA VAL A 259 -12.56 -5.94 6.30
C VAL A 259 -11.65 -7.16 6.27
N LEU A 260 -11.20 -7.54 5.07
CA LEU A 260 -10.24 -8.63 4.88
C LEU A 260 -8.81 -8.14 5.04
N LEU A 261 -8.12 -8.62 6.08
CA LEU A 261 -6.66 -8.54 6.22
C LEU A 261 -6.03 -9.70 5.45
N LEU A 262 -5.60 -9.45 4.21
CA LEU A 262 -5.05 -10.47 3.32
C LEU A 262 -3.52 -10.43 3.33
N GLY A 263 -2.88 -11.38 4.01
CA GLY A 263 -1.43 -11.59 3.97
C GLY A 263 -1.00 -12.51 2.84
N LEU A 264 0.06 -12.13 2.10
CA LEU A 264 0.65 -12.91 1.00
C LEU A 264 2.08 -13.35 1.33
N LEU A 265 2.29 -13.81 2.55
CA LEU A 265 3.60 -14.06 3.13
C LEU A 265 3.88 -15.56 3.17
N THR A 266 4.99 -15.98 2.58
CA THR A 266 5.39 -17.39 2.55
C THR A 266 6.17 -17.74 3.81
N HIS A 267 5.68 -18.72 4.58
CA HIS A 267 6.48 -19.34 5.62
C HIS A 267 7.55 -20.25 4.99
N LYS A 268 8.82 -19.84 4.99
CA LYS A 268 9.92 -20.69 4.49
C LYS A 268 10.44 -21.59 5.62
N GLU A 269 9.99 -22.84 5.67
CA GLU A 269 10.54 -23.85 6.59
C GLU A 269 12.04 -24.13 6.39
N HIS A 270 12.64 -23.75 5.26
CA HIS A 270 14.05 -23.94 4.93
C HIS A 270 14.82 -22.63 4.65
N GLY A 271 14.32 -21.47 5.10
CA GLY A 271 15.12 -20.23 5.12
C GLY A 271 16.31 -20.34 6.07
N ASN A 272 17.31 -19.45 5.97
CA ASN A 272 18.25 -19.28 7.09
C ASN A 272 17.45 -18.86 8.34
N ALA A 273 17.97 -19.15 9.54
CA ALA A 273 17.24 -18.93 10.80
C ALA A 273 16.59 -17.54 10.88
N LEU A 274 17.28 -16.50 10.40
CA LEU A 274 16.79 -15.13 10.35
C LEU A 274 15.61 -14.92 9.38
N GLN A 275 15.60 -15.54 8.20
CA GLN A 275 14.48 -15.45 7.26
C GLN A 275 13.27 -16.26 7.74
N LYS A 276 13.49 -17.39 8.43
CA LYS A 276 12.40 -18.12 9.11
C LYS A 276 11.82 -17.25 10.21
N LEU A 277 12.68 -16.74 11.11
CA LEU A 277 12.29 -15.86 12.21
C LEU A 277 11.52 -14.65 11.68
N ILE A 278 12.03 -13.96 10.66
CA ILE A 278 11.35 -12.81 10.06
C ILE A 278 10.02 -13.19 9.44
N ASP A 279 9.91 -14.23 8.62
CA ASP A 279 8.64 -14.57 7.95
C ASP A 279 7.61 -15.12 8.96
N THR A 280 8.05 -15.91 9.95
CA THR A 280 7.21 -16.41 11.07
C THR A 280 6.81 -15.25 11.99
N GLU A 281 7.71 -14.41 12.47
CA GLU A 281 7.39 -13.25 13.31
C GLU A 281 6.56 -12.22 12.55
N ILE A 282 6.73 -12.06 11.23
CA ILE A 282 5.86 -11.22 10.39
C ILE A 282 4.44 -11.81 10.27
N LEU A 283 4.33 -13.14 10.18
CA LEU A 283 3.05 -13.85 10.10
C LEU A 283 2.31 -13.92 11.44
N TYR A 284 3.07 -13.90 12.54
CA TYR A 284 2.64 -14.19 13.90
C TYR A 284 3.14 -13.14 14.90
N SER A 285 3.27 -11.85 14.51
CA SER A 285 3.78 -10.78 15.38
C SER A 285 2.82 -10.56 16.56
N GLY A 286 3.06 -11.35 17.60
CA GLY A 286 2.15 -11.80 18.65
C GLY A 286 2.81 -12.88 19.53
N VAL A 287 3.79 -13.61 19.00
CA VAL A 287 4.42 -14.73 19.71
C VAL A 287 5.91 -14.47 19.92
N THR A 288 6.31 -14.32 21.17
CA THR A 288 7.70 -14.42 21.60
C THR A 288 8.24 -15.80 21.20
N LEU A 289 9.31 -15.82 20.38
CA LEU A 289 9.96 -17.07 19.99
C LEU A 289 11.01 -17.47 21.04
N SER A 290 10.56 -17.87 22.22
CA SER A 290 11.40 -18.57 23.20
C SER A 290 11.17 -20.07 23.12
N GLY A 291 12.07 -20.80 22.46
CA GLY A 291 12.07 -22.27 22.48
C GLY A 291 11.04 -22.94 21.56
N GLU A 292 10.97 -24.27 21.62
CA GLU A 292 10.05 -25.14 20.89
C GLU A 292 8.58 -24.95 21.33
N GLU A 293 8.13 -23.72 21.46
CA GLU A 293 6.75 -23.41 21.82
C GLU A 293 5.80 -23.85 20.70
N ASN A 294 4.81 -24.64 21.12
CA ASN A 294 3.82 -25.30 20.30
C ASN A 294 3.07 -24.30 19.38
N ASN A 295 2.82 -24.70 18.13
CA ASN A 295 1.98 -23.96 17.16
C ASN A 295 0.63 -23.50 17.74
N THR A 296 0.13 -24.17 18.77
CA THR A 296 -1.07 -23.81 19.54
C THR A 296 -0.97 -22.44 20.20
N GLN A 297 0.13 -22.15 20.92
CA GLN A 297 0.34 -20.85 21.57
C GLN A 297 0.36 -19.73 20.53
N ARG A 298 1.02 -20.00 19.39
CA ARG A 298 1.09 -19.03 18.28
C ARG A 298 -0.25 -18.64 17.71
N THR A 299 -1.12 -19.63 17.59
CA THR A 299 -2.49 -19.44 17.10
C THR A 299 -3.32 -18.67 18.13
N GLN A 300 -3.10 -18.92 19.43
CA GLN A 300 -3.78 -18.25 20.52
C GLN A 300 -3.39 -16.77 20.66
N ASP A 301 -2.11 -16.42 20.57
CA ASP A 301 -1.66 -15.03 20.69
C ASP A 301 -2.14 -14.18 19.49
N LYS A 302 -2.04 -14.74 18.28
CA LYS A 302 -2.58 -14.09 17.08
C LYS A 302 -4.10 -13.85 17.19
N SER A 303 -4.82 -14.86 17.67
CA SER A 303 -6.26 -14.74 17.93
C SER A 303 -6.54 -13.63 18.95
N THR A 304 -5.74 -13.53 20.01
CA THR A 304 -5.87 -12.50 21.06
C THR A 304 -5.66 -11.09 20.50
N ALA A 305 -4.63 -10.87 19.67
CA ALA A 305 -4.37 -9.57 19.04
C ALA A 305 -5.50 -9.15 18.08
N ILE A 306 -5.98 -10.08 17.25
CA ILE A 306 -7.12 -9.82 16.35
C ILE A 306 -8.39 -9.56 17.15
N HIS A 307 -8.66 -10.32 18.22
CA HIS A 307 -9.80 -10.08 19.11
C HIS A 307 -9.72 -8.71 19.80
N SER A 308 -8.53 -8.30 20.25
CA SER A 308 -8.29 -6.97 20.84
C SER A 308 -8.59 -5.85 19.85
N LEU A 309 -8.13 -5.99 18.59
CA LEU A 309 -8.47 -5.07 17.50
C LEU A 309 -9.97 -5.09 17.22
N GLN A 310 -10.58 -6.27 17.08
CA GLN A 310 -12.02 -6.44 16.82
C GLN A 310 -12.89 -5.79 17.91
N ASN A 311 -12.47 -5.83 19.18
CA ASN A 311 -13.15 -5.16 20.29
C ASN A 311 -13.01 -3.64 20.22
N SER A 312 -11.90 -3.14 19.67
CA SER A 312 -11.65 -1.70 19.48
C SER A 312 -12.45 -1.12 18.30
N TYR A 313 -12.84 -1.94 17.32
CA TYR A 313 -13.57 -1.53 16.12
C TYR A 313 -14.92 -2.24 15.99
N GLN A 314 -15.87 -1.84 16.84
CA GLN A 314 -17.20 -2.47 16.87
C GLN A 314 -17.97 -2.39 15.54
N ASP A 315 -17.66 -1.41 14.68
CA ASP A 315 -18.30 -1.21 13.37
C ASP A 315 -17.67 -2.04 12.23
N ILE A 316 -16.53 -2.72 12.49
CA ILE A 316 -15.76 -3.47 11.48
C ILE A 316 -15.74 -4.93 11.89
N ARG A 317 -15.94 -5.86 10.95
CA ARG A 317 -15.69 -7.29 11.16
C ARG A 317 -14.38 -7.66 10.46
N LEU A 318 -13.35 -7.94 11.23
CA LEU A 318 -12.05 -8.33 10.69
C LEU A 318 -12.10 -9.79 10.22
N LEU A 319 -11.80 -10.00 8.95
CA LEU A 319 -11.56 -11.30 8.35
C LEU A 319 -10.05 -11.40 8.16
N ASP A 320 -9.38 -12.30 8.86
CA ASP A 320 -7.93 -12.47 8.72
C ASP A 320 -7.61 -13.73 7.90
N LEU A 321 -6.81 -13.55 6.85
CA LEU A 321 -6.39 -14.64 6.00
C LEU A 321 -4.95 -14.42 5.54
N ASN A 322 -4.08 -15.37 5.81
CA ASN A 322 -2.77 -15.41 5.17
C ASN A 322 -2.67 -16.57 4.19
N ILE A 323 -2.39 -16.24 2.93
CA ILE A 323 -2.14 -17.19 1.86
C ILE A 323 -0.64 -17.22 1.57
N GLY A 324 0.03 -18.22 2.14
CA GLY A 324 1.47 -18.41 1.93
C GLY A 324 1.75 -18.98 0.56
N VAL A 325 2.31 -18.18 -0.34
CA VAL A 325 2.58 -18.67 -1.71
C VAL A 325 3.84 -19.55 -1.73
N ASN A 326 3.55 -20.84 -1.74
CA ASN A 326 4.33 -22.07 -1.82
C ASN A 326 5.38 -22.33 -2.91
N ILE A 327 6.18 -21.38 -3.42
CA ILE A 327 6.81 -21.50 -4.78
C ILE A 327 7.69 -22.76 -5.03
N GLY A 328 8.08 -23.53 -4.01
CA GLY A 328 9.11 -24.56 -4.16
C GLY A 328 8.67 -26.00 -4.41
N ARG A 329 7.50 -26.48 -3.96
CA ARG A 329 7.39 -27.94 -3.69
C ARG A 329 6.02 -28.62 -3.81
N GLY A 330 5.01 -28.03 -4.46
CA GLY A 330 3.71 -28.71 -4.60
C GLY A 330 2.99 -29.01 -3.27
N TRP A 331 3.46 -28.44 -2.16
CA TRP A 331 2.73 -28.45 -0.89
C TRP A 331 1.81 -27.25 -0.90
N VAL A 332 0.53 -27.53 -1.14
CA VAL A 332 -0.53 -26.64 -0.66
C VAL A 332 -0.39 -26.63 0.85
N THR A 333 0.14 -25.55 1.43
CA THR A 333 -0.17 -25.29 2.83
C THR A 333 -1.66 -25.10 2.84
N GLY A 334 -2.42 -26.01 3.46
CA GLY A 334 -3.88 -25.93 3.53
C GLY A 334 -4.27 -24.53 4.00
N VAL A 335 -4.62 -23.68 3.04
CA VAL A 335 -5.04 -22.31 3.34
C VAL A 335 -6.39 -22.49 4.03
N PRO A 336 -6.61 -21.90 5.22
CA PRO A 336 -7.89 -22.01 5.92
C PRO A 336 -8.95 -21.13 5.23
N VAL A 337 -9.18 -21.34 3.94
CA VAL A 337 -10.22 -20.66 3.17
C VAL A 337 -11.60 -21.04 3.72
N ASP A 338 -11.74 -22.24 4.31
CA ASP A 338 -13.00 -22.71 4.85
C ASP A 338 -13.54 -21.83 5.99
N SER A 339 -12.67 -21.31 6.87
CA SER A 339 -13.11 -20.36 7.91
C SER A 339 -13.55 -19.04 7.30
N PHE A 340 -12.80 -18.53 6.32
CA PHE A 340 -13.19 -17.32 5.57
C PHE A 340 -14.54 -17.50 4.86
N ILE A 341 -14.76 -18.66 4.22
CA ILE A 341 -16.03 -19.01 3.58
C ILE A 341 -17.17 -19.01 4.60
N ALA A 342 -16.98 -19.64 5.76
CA ALA A 342 -18.00 -19.68 6.81
C ALA A 342 -18.33 -18.26 7.33
N ASP A 343 -17.33 -17.41 7.52
CA ASP A 343 -17.52 -16.01 7.88
C ASP A 343 -18.29 -15.23 6.81
N ALA A 344 -17.93 -15.42 5.53
CA ALA A 344 -18.60 -14.79 4.39
C ALA A 344 -20.08 -15.18 4.31
N GLU A 345 -20.40 -16.47 4.50
CA GLU A 345 -21.77 -16.96 4.55
C GLU A 345 -22.55 -16.39 5.75
N GLY A 346 -21.92 -16.33 6.92
CA GLY A 346 -22.51 -15.74 8.12
C GLY A 346 -22.82 -14.25 7.95
N ILE A 347 -21.93 -13.48 7.31
CA ILE A 347 -22.16 -12.06 7.00
C ILE A 347 -23.35 -11.91 6.06
N LEU A 348 -23.41 -12.70 4.98
CA LEU A 348 -24.50 -12.61 4.02
C LEU A 348 -25.86 -13.00 4.63
N ALA A 349 -25.87 -14.02 5.49
CA ALA A 349 -27.07 -14.39 6.25
C ALA A 349 -27.56 -13.24 7.14
N ALA A 350 -26.64 -12.58 7.87
CA ALA A 350 -26.97 -11.43 8.72
C ALA A 350 -27.53 -10.23 7.91
N ILE A 351 -26.99 -9.96 6.72
CA ILE A 351 -27.52 -8.94 5.81
C ILE A 351 -28.95 -9.29 5.38
N ARG A 352 -29.21 -10.54 4.98
CA ARG A 352 -30.54 -11.01 4.60
C ARG A 352 -31.52 -10.87 5.76
N ASP A 353 -31.10 -11.17 6.99
CA ASP A 353 -31.96 -11.06 8.18
C ASP A 353 -32.33 -9.60 8.50
N GLU A 354 -31.38 -8.66 8.42
CA GLU A 354 -31.65 -7.25 8.71
C GLU A 354 -32.54 -6.57 7.65
N LYS A 355 -32.46 -7.01 6.39
CA LYS A 355 -33.13 -6.36 5.26
C LYS A 355 -34.33 -7.13 4.71
N LYS A 356 -34.99 -7.98 5.49
CA LYS A 356 -36.16 -8.75 5.03
C LYS A 356 -37.38 -7.85 4.77
N PRO A 357 -37.99 -7.85 3.55
CA PRO A 357 -37.52 -8.49 2.32
C PRO A 357 -36.49 -7.63 1.55
N LEU A 358 -35.49 -8.26 0.93
CA LEU A 358 -34.52 -7.55 0.09
C LEU A 358 -35.24 -6.95 -1.13
N SER A 359 -34.88 -5.73 -1.50
CA SER A 359 -35.31 -5.17 -2.78
C SER A 359 -34.75 -6.00 -3.94
N PRO A 360 -35.37 -6.01 -5.13
CA PRO A 360 -34.85 -6.78 -6.28
C PRO A 360 -33.38 -6.49 -6.62
N PHE A 361 -32.97 -5.24 -6.42
CA PHE A 361 -31.59 -4.82 -6.60
C PHE A 361 -30.63 -5.42 -5.56
N LEU A 362 -31.02 -5.43 -4.28
CA LEU A 362 -30.22 -6.05 -3.23
C LEU A 362 -30.21 -7.57 -3.31
N GLU A 363 -31.30 -8.19 -3.78
CA GLU A 363 -31.35 -9.63 -4.05
C GLU A 363 -30.34 -10.00 -5.15
N THR A 364 -30.24 -9.18 -6.21
CA THR A 364 -29.22 -9.36 -7.25
C THR A 364 -27.81 -9.33 -6.64
N ARG A 365 -27.52 -8.37 -5.74
CA ARG A 365 -26.23 -8.30 -5.03
C ARG A 365 -25.97 -9.53 -4.15
N ALA A 366 -26.99 -10.01 -3.44
CA ALA A 366 -26.89 -11.20 -2.62
C ALA A 366 -26.59 -12.46 -3.46
N THR A 367 -27.26 -12.62 -4.61
CA THR A 367 -26.97 -13.70 -5.56
C THR A 367 -25.56 -13.59 -6.14
N GLU A 368 -25.06 -12.39 -6.46
CA GLU A 368 -23.67 -12.20 -6.88
C GLU A 368 -22.68 -12.64 -5.79
N ALA A 369 -22.95 -12.32 -4.52
CA ALA A 369 -22.12 -12.74 -3.38
C ALA A 369 -22.16 -14.27 -3.17
N GLU A 370 -23.33 -14.91 -3.26
CA GLU A 370 -23.49 -16.36 -3.19
C GLU A 370 -22.72 -17.07 -4.32
N SER A 371 -22.81 -16.54 -5.54
CA SER A 371 -22.06 -17.05 -6.69
C SER A 371 -20.56 -16.96 -6.46
N ALA A 372 -20.06 -15.83 -5.93
CA ALA A 372 -18.66 -15.66 -5.60
C ALA A 372 -18.18 -16.65 -4.52
N ILE A 373 -18.96 -16.83 -3.44
CA ILE A 373 -18.66 -17.80 -2.37
C ILE A 373 -18.65 -19.22 -2.93
N SER A 374 -19.61 -19.56 -3.79
CA SER A 374 -19.69 -20.87 -4.45
C SER A 374 -18.47 -21.13 -5.34
N ALA A 375 -18.05 -20.13 -6.12
CA ALA A 375 -16.85 -20.22 -6.95
C ALA A 375 -15.59 -20.49 -6.09
N LEU A 376 -15.46 -19.81 -4.94
CA LEU A 376 -14.37 -20.04 -3.99
C LEU A 376 -14.41 -21.44 -3.37
N LYS A 377 -15.59 -21.94 -2.97
CA LYS A 377 -15.77 -23.32 -2.49
C LYS A 377 -15.33 -24.36 -3.53
N ILE A 378 -15.80 -24.19 -4.76
CA ILE A 378 -15.46 -25.07 -5.88
C ILE A 378 -13.95 -25.05 -6.11
N HIS A 379 -13.35 -23.85 -6.20
CA HIS A 379 -11.90 -23.67 -6.38
C HIS A 379 -11.10 -24.33 -5.25
N ASN A 380 -11.51 -24.15 -3.99
CA ASN A 380 -10.82 -24.73 -2.85
C ASN A 380 -10.78 -26.26 -2.93
N GLY A 381 -11.84 -26.90 -3.44
CA GLY A 381 -11.92 -28.35 -3.64
C GLY A 381 -11.14 -28.89 -4.85
N ARG A 382 -10.64 -28.05 -5.76
CA ARG A 382 -9.97 -28.52 -7.00
C ARG A 382 -8.55 -29.01 -6.75
N PRO A 383 -8.07 -30.04 -7.51
CA PRO A 383 -6.68 -30.46 -7.44
C PRO A 383 -5.75 -29.38 -7.98
N LEU A 384 -4.47 -29.46 -7.59
CA LEU A 384 -3.43 -28.64 -8.21
C LEU A 384 -3.30 -28.96 -9.69
N GLN A 385 -3.13 -27.92 -10.51
CA GLN A 385 -2.76 -28.07 -11.91
C GLN A 385 -1.31 -27.67 -12.14
N SER A 386 -0.61 -28.44 -12.98
CA SER A 386 0.74 -28.10 -13.38
C SER A 386 0.77 -26.74 -14.09
N GLY A 387 1.75 -25.90 -13.75
CA GLY A 387 1.93 -24.58 -14.36
C GLY A 387 0.93 -23.51 -13.92
N ARG A 388 0.00 -23.80 -13.00
CA ARG A 388 -0.95 -22.81 -12.47
C ARG A 388 -0.86 -22.67 -10.96
N ASN A 389 -0.91 -21.44 -10.46
CA ASN A 389 -0.79 -21.08 -9.06
C ASN A 389 -2.17 -20.97 -8.38
N LYS A 390 -2.57 -22.07 -7.72
CA LYS A 390 -3.85 -22.15 -7.00
C LYS A 390 -3.95 -21.09 -5.89
N ASP A 391 -2.85 -20.79 -5.21
CA ASP A 391 -2.81 -19.90 -4.04
C ASP A 391 -3.08 -18.44 -4.44
N LEU A 392 -2.45 -17.95 -5.51
CA LEU A 392 -2.72 -16.59 -6.03
C LEU A 392 -4.19 -16.46 -6.46
N PHE A 393 -4.72 -17.48 -7.14
CA PHE A 393 -6.12 -17.47 -7.56
C PHE A 393 -7.08 -17.51 -6.36
N SER A 394 -6.78 -18.30 -5.32
CA SER A 394 -7.53 -18.31 -4.06
C SER A 394 -7.51 -16.94 -3.38
N ALA A 395 -6.35 -16.27 -3.33
CA ALA A 395 -6.22 -14.93 -2.74
C ALA A 395 -7.11 -13.92 -3.46
N ALA A 396 -7.07 -13.92 -4.79
CA ALA A 396 -7.87 -13.06 -5.63
C ALA A 396 -9.37 -13.36 -5.52
N LEU A 397 -9.77 -14.62 -5.37
CA LEU A 397 -11.17 -14.98 -5.12
C LEU A 397 -11.64 -14.55 -3.73
N CYS A 398 -10.83 -14.70 -2.68
CA CYS A 398 -11.17 -14.18 -1.35
C CYS A 398 -11.36 -12.66 -1.38
N HIS A 399 -10.46 -11.94 -2.07
CA HIS A 399 -10.61 -10.51 -2.32
C HIS A 399 -11.94 -10.20 -3.01
N TYR A 400 -12.21 -10.87 -4.12
CA TYR A 400 -13.43 -10.70 -4.90
C TYR A 400 -14.70 -10.98 -4.07
N VAL A 401 -14.72 -12.06 -3.27
CA VAL A 401 -15.81 -12.39 -2.35
C VAL A 401 -16.04 -11.26 -1.35
N THR A 402 -14.98 -10.74 -0.70
CA THR A 402 -15.11 -9.63 0.25
C THR A 402 -15.72 -8.40 -0.41
N GLU A 403 -15.32 -8.05 -1.63
CA GLU A 403 -15.92 -6.93 -2.35
C GLU A 403 -17.40 -7.17 -2.71
N LYS A 404 -17.80 -8.41 -3.03
CA LYS A 404 -19.22 -8.75 -3.29
C LYS A 404 -20.09 -8.74 -2.06
N LEU A 405 -19.49 -8.92 -0.89
CA LEU A 405 -20.12 -8.64 0.40
C LEU A 405 -20.18 -7.13 0.72
N GLY A 406 -19.73 -6.24 -0.16
CA GLY A 406 -19.64 -4.79 0.11
C GLY A 406 -18.52 -4.42 1.08
N GLY A 407 -17.62 -5.35 1.37
CA GLY A 407 -16.49 -5.17 2.26
C GLY A 407 -15.30 -4.46 1.61
N SER A 408 -14.23 -4.33 2.39
CA SER A 408 -12.95 -3.78 1.95
C SER A 408 -11.81 -4.74 2.19
N VAL A 409 -10.76 -4.67 1.37
CA VAL A 409 -9.59 -5.53 1.48
C VAL A 409 -8.37 -4.68 1.83
N ILE A 410 -7.61 -5.07 2.86
CA ILE A 410 -6.25 -4.61 3.15
C ILE A 410 -5.31 -5.75 2.78
N THR A 411 -4.74 -5.69 1.58
CA THR A 411 -3.79 -6.70 1.09
C THR A 411 -2.36 -6.29 1.40
N ASN A 412 -1.57 -7.24 1.91
CA ASN A 412 -0.19 -7.02 2.27
C ASN A 412 0.73 -8.15 1.81
N CYS A 413 1.94 -7.76 1.41
CA CYS A 413 3.08 -8.64 1.31
C CYS A 413 4.26 -7.91 1.95
N LYS A 414 5.48 -8.49 1.93
CA LYS A 414 6.66 -7.86 2.54
C LYS A 414 6.88 -6.38 2.14
N SER A 415 6.49 -5.99 0.92
CA SER A 415 6.63 -4.61 0.44
C SER A 415 5.35 -4.02 -0.17
N ALA A 416 4.27 -4.79 -0.26
CA ALA A 416 3.01 -4.46 -0.95
C ALA A 416 3.16 -3.91 -2.38
N LYS A 417 4.19 -4.36 -3.09
CA LYS A 417 4.41 -4.02 -4.49
C LYS A 417 4.35 -5.24 -5.40
N ASP A 418 5.01 -6.33 -4.97
CA ASP A 418 5.22 -7.51 -5.80
C ASP A 418 3.95 -8.39 -5.78
N ARG A 419 3.86 -9.33 -4.83
CA ARG A 419 2.72 -10.26 -4.70
C ARG A 419 1.37 -9.56 -4.55
N THR A 420 1.32 -8.49 -3.77
CA THR A 420 0.13 -7.65 -3.62
C THR A 420 -0.31 -7.02 -4.93
N GLY A 421 0.63 -6.54 -5.76
CA GLY A 421 0.29 -6.02 -7.08
C GLY A 421 -0.32 -7.10 -7.97
N LEU A 422 0.29 -8.29 -8.00
CA LEU A 422 -0.21 -9.42 -8.79
C LEU A 422 -1.58 -9.93 -8.32
N GLU A 423 -1.80 -9.99 -7.01
CA GLU A 423 -3.08 -10.40 -6.42
C GLU A 423 -4.20 -9.42 -6.76
N ILE A 424 -3.95 -8.12 -6.65
CA ILE A 424 -4.94 -7.11 -7.05
C ILE A 424 -5.24 -7.18 -8.55
N ILE A 425 -4.23 -7.32 -9.41
CA ILE A 425 -4.43 -7.49 -10.86
C ILE A 425 -5.31 -8.73 -11.14
N MET A 426 -5.07 -9.83 -10.43
CA MET A 426 -5.85 -11.06 -10.56
C MET A 426 -7.30 -10.85 -10.09
N ALA A 427 -7.52 -10.20 -8.95
CA ALA A 427 -8.86 -9.91 -8.41
C ALA A 427 -9.65 -8.99 -9.35
N ASP A 428 -9.00 -7.97 -9.91
CA ASP A 428 -9.58 -7.07 -10.90
C ASP A 428 -9.93 -7.80 -12.19
N ALA A 429 -9.05 -8.68 -12.67
CA ALA A 429 -9.31 -9.49 -13.85
C ALA A 429 -10.52 -10.41 -13.63
N ILE A 430 -10.67 -11.00 -12.44
CA ILE A 430 -11.84 -11.80 -12.06
C ILE A 430 -13.12 -10.95 -12.11
N ASP A 431 -13.14 -9.76 -11.48
CA ASP A 431 -14.34 -8.92 -11.46
C ASP A 431 -14.72 -8.44 -12.86
N ILE A 432 -13.74 -8.03 -13.68
CA ILE A 432 -13.98 -7.62 -15.06
C ILE A 432 -14.52 -8.79 -15.89
N TYR A 433 -13.93 -9.99 -15.75
CA TYR A 433 -14.36 -11.18 -16.46
C TYR A 433 -15.82 -11.52 -16.12
N VAL A 434 -16.20 -11.54 -14.83
CA VAL A 434 -17.58 -11.81 -14.41
C VAL A 434 -18.56 -10.79 -14.99
N ARG A 435 -18.17 -9.51 -15.09
CA ARG A 435 -19.04 -8.47 -15.64
C ARG A 435 -19.27 -8.61 -17.13
N ILE A 436 -18.24 -9.04 -17.87
CA ILE A 436 -18.30 -9.20 -19.32
C ILE A 436 -19.02 -10.52 -19.69
N TYR A 437 -18.73 -11.61 -18.97
CA TYR A 437 -19.14 -12.96 -19.36
C TYR A 437 -20.24 -13.57 -18.47
N GLY A 438 -20.58 -12.93 -17.35
CA GLY A 438 -21.66 -13.37 -16.44
C GLY A 438 -21.31 -14.59 -15.57
N GLU A 439 -20.08 -15.08 -15.62
CA GLU A 439 -19.61 -16.23 -14.83
C GLU A 439 -18.20 -15.96 -14.26
N CYS A 440 -17.87 -16.63 -13.15
CA CYS A 440 -16.54 -16.55 -12.56
C CYS A 440 -15.53 -17.36 -13.40
N PRO A 441 -14.34 -16.82 -13.74
CA PRO A 441 -13.32 -17.62 -14.41
C PRO A 441 -12.90 -18.77 -13.50
N GLN A 442 -12.54 -19.90 -14.11
CA GLN A 442 -12.08 -21.08 -13.39
C GLN A 442 -10.54 -21.12 -13.39
N TYR A 443 -9.95 -21.46 -12.24
CA TYR A 443 -8.50 -21.67 -12.12
C TYR A 443 -7.98 -22.74 -13.09
N ASP A 444 -8.74 -23.80 -13.25
CA ASP A 444 -8.49 -24.97 -14.07
C ASP A 444 -9.29 -24.96 -15.38
N GLU A 445 -9.60 -23.76 -15.88
CA GLU A 445 -10.28 -23.56 -17.16
C GLU A 445 -9.57 -24.32 -18.29
N ASN A 446 -10.29 -25.25 -18.91
CA ASN A 446 -9.83 -26.07 -20.03
C ASN A 446 -10.37 -25.56 -21.37
N ASP A 447 -11.43 -24.75 -21.35
CA ASP A 447 -11.89 -24.04 -22.54
C ASP A 447 -10.85 -22.98 -22.91
N THR A 448 -10.15 -23.22 -24.02
CA THR A 448 -9.08 -22.35 -24.50
C THR A 448 -9.58 -20.94 -24.82
N THR A 449 -10.84 -20.79 -25.21
CA THR A 449 -11.45 -19.49 -25.51
C THR A 449 -11.67 -18.71 -24.22
N LYS A 450 -12.30 -19.32 -23.23
CA LYS A 450 -12.54 -18.69 -21.91
C LYS A 450 -11.24 -18.34 -21.20
N ARG A 451 -10.26 -19.26 -21.22
CA ARG A 451 -8.94 -19.00 -20.64
C ARG A 451 -8.26 -17.84 -21.36
N LYS A 452 -8.28 -17.80 -22.71
CA LYS A 452 -7.71 -16.69 -23.47
C LYS A 452 -8.38 -15.35 -23.11
N GLN A 453 -9.71 -15.32 -23.00
CA GLN A 453 -10.44 -14.11 -22.60
C GLN A 453 -9.99 -13.59 -21.22
N PHE A 454 -9.81 -14.48 -20.25
CA PHE A 454 -9.25 -14.13 -18.95
C PHE A 454 -7.82 -13.59 -19.04
N LEU A 455 -6.94 -14.26 -19.82
CA LEU A 455 -5.57 -13.84 -20.04
C LEU A 455 -5.47 -12.47 -20.71
N ASP A 456 -6.35 -12.16 -21.66
CA ASP A 456 -6.39 -10.87 -22.35
C ASP A 456 -6.74 -9.74 -21.37
N ILE A 457 -7.73 -9.96 -20.48
CA ILE A 457 -8.09 -9.01 -19.42
C ILE A 457 -6.93 -8.80 -18.45
N PHE A 458 -6.35 -9.89 -17.92
CA PHE A 458 -5.21 -9.82 -17.00
C PHE A 458 -4.05 -9.05 -17.63
N LYS A 459 -3.74 -9.35 -18.89
CA LYS A 459 -2.69 -8.69 -19.66
C LYS A 459 -2.95 -7.20 -19.81
N ALA A 460 -4.17 -6.78 -20.14
CA ALA A 460 -4.51 -5.36 -20.29
C ALA A 460 -4.27 -4.59 -18.98
N ILE A 461 -4.67 -5.15 -17.84
CA ILE A 461 -4.43 -4.53 -16.53
C ILE A 461 -2.92 -4.49 -16.22
N PHE A 462 -2.18 -5.57 -16.47
CA PHE A 462 -0.74 -5.60 -16.22
C PHE A 462 0.04 -4.62 -17.11
N ASP A 463 -0.32 -4.51 -18.40
CA ASP A 463 0.32 -3.65 -19.39
C ASP A 463 0.04 -2.15 -19.15
N SER A 464 -1.05 -1.82 -18.43
CA SER A 464 -1.32 -0.46 -17.93
C SER A 464 -0.19 0.11 -17.05
N GLN A 465 0.69 -0.77 -16.54
CA GLN A 465 1.81 -0.44 -15.67
C GLN A 465 1.43 0.21 -14.33
N HIS A 466 0.14 0.24 -13.96
CA HIS A 466 -0.36 0.89 -12.75
C HIS A 466 0.41 0.45 -11.50
N HIS A 467 0.47 -0.86 -11.25
CA HIS A 467 1.14 -1.41 -10.07
C HIS A 467 2.68 -1.32 -10.16
N GLN A 468 3.24 -1.30 -11.37
CA GLN A 468 4.66 -1.07 -11.62
C GLN A 468 5.05 0.37 -11.26
N LEU A 469 4.19 1.36 -11.54
CA LEU A 469 4.41 2.74 -11.11
C LEU A 469 4.34 2.89 -9.59
N ILE A 470 3.46 2.15 -8.90
CA ILE A 470 3.47 2.11 -7.43
C ILE A 470 4.79 1.53 -6.89
N ALA A 471 5.35 0.51 -7.55
CA ALA A 471 6.68 -0.01 -7.18
C ALA A 471 7.79 1.04 -7.34
N ASN A 472 7.69 1.90 -8.37
CA ASN A 472 8.61 3.02 -8.58
C ASN A 472 8.54 4.07 -7.47
N ASP A 473 7.36 4.33 -6.92
CA ASP A 473 7.19 5.32 -5.85
C ASP A 473 7.90 4.92 -4.54
N ASN A 474 8.22 3.63 -4.39
CA ASN A 474 8.97 3.11 -3.26
C ASN A 474 10.49 3.09 -3.49
N SER A 475 10.93 3.01 -4.75
CA SER A 475 12.33 3.05 -5.13
C SER A 475 12.44 3.55 -6.57
N PRO A 476 12.64 4.87 -6.77
CA PRO A 476 12.58 5.47 -8.08
C PRO A 476 13.53 4.81 -9.08
N GLY A 477 13.01 4.53 -10.27
CA GLY A 477 13.68 3.73 -11.30
C GLY A 477 13.46 2.23 -11.19
N SER A 478 12.67 1.74 -10.24
CA SER A 478 12.33 0.32 -10.07
C SER A 478 10.87 0.02 -10.44
N GLN A 479 10.40 0.57 -11.57
CA GLN A 479 9.04 0.39 -12.11
C GLN A 479 8.77 -1.03 -12.64
N GLY A 480 8.79 -2.02 -11.76
CA GLY A 480 8.56 -3.41 -12.11
C GLY A 480 8.06 -4.23 -10.93
N ILE A 481 7.40 -5.33 -11.25
CA ILE A 481 6.85 -6.29 -10.28
C ILE A 481 7.70 -7.54 -10.35
N LYS A 482 8.12 -8.05 -9.18
CA LYS A 482 8.75 -9.37 -9.11
C LYS A 482 7.68 -10.43 -9.10
N ASP A 483 7.74 -11.29 -10.10
CA ASP A 483 7.10 -12.58 -10.04
C ASP A 483 8.07 -13.56 -9.38
N GLU A 484 7.79 -13.84 -8.12
CA GLU A 484 8.52 -14.82 -7.33
C GLU A 484 8.02 -16.24 -7.61
N GLY A 485 7.35 -16.53 -8.73
CA GLY A 485 6.67 -17.81 -9.00
C GLY A 485 5.20 -17.79 -8.61
N MET A 486 4.61 -16.60 -8.62
CA MET A 486 3.21 -16.31 -8.32
C MET A 486 2.33 -16.51 -9.55
N LEU A 487 2.85 -16.19 -10.74
CA LEU A 487 2.07 -16.22 -11.97
C LEU A 487 2.06 -17.60 -12.61
N ASP A 488 0.94 -17.91 -13.25
CA ASP A 488 0.76 -19.08 -14.10
C ASP A 488 1.68 -18.99 -15.33
N GLU A 489 2.14 -20.15 -15.84
CA GLU A 489 3.02 -20.20 -17.01
C GLU A 489 2.39 -19.57 -18.25
N ASP A 490 1.08 -19.77 -18.46
CA ASP A 490 0.33 -19.20 -19.57
C ASP A 490 0.10 -17.67 -19.43
N ILE A 491 -0.01 -17.17 -18.19
CA ILE A 491 0.01 -15.72 -17.91
C ILE A 491 1.39 -15.16 -18.28
N ILE A 492 2.48 -15.80 -17.85
CA ILE A 492 3.84 -15.36 -18.17
C ILE A 492 4.07 -15.33 -19.68
N GLU A 493 3.61 -16.37 -20.39
CA GLU A 493 3.68 -16.45 -21.85
C GLU A 493 2.90 -15.30 -22.51
N SER A 494 1.65 -15.07 -22.08
CA SER A 494 0.79 -13.99 -22.60
C SER A 494 1.40 -12.59 -22.39
N LEU A 495 2.04 -12.36 -21.25
CA LEU A 495 2.72 -11.09 -20.96
C LEU A 495 4.01 -10.89 -21.77
N GLY A 496 4.69 -11.98 -22.15
CA GLY A 496 5.85 -11.97 -23.03
C GLY A 496 6.95 -10.99 -22.62
N GLN A 497 7.25 -10.04 -23.52
CA GLN A 497 8.32 -9.06 -23.29
C GLN A 497 8.05 -8.14 -22.10
N THR A 498 6.79 -7.74 -21.87
CA THR A 498 6.40 -6.87 -20.74
C THR A 498 6.83 -7.51 -19.42
N TYR A 499 6.49 -8.77 -19.21
CA TYR A 499 6.89 -9.52 -18.01
C TYR A 499 8.41 -9.56 -17.85
N SER A 500 9.11 -9.97 -18.92
CA SER A 500 10.57 -10.13 -18.88
C SER A 500 11.29 -8.81 -18.58
N LEU A 501 10.81 -7.69 -19.12
CA LEU A 501 11.38 -6.36 -18.90
C LEU A 501 11.03 -5.84 -17.50
N GLY A 502 9.78 -6.04 -17.06
CA GLY A 502 9.30 -5.65 -15.73
C GLY A 502 10.10 -6.32 -14.62
N LYS A 503 10.35 -7.62 -14.70
CA LYS A 503 11.19 -8.36 -13.73
C LYS A 503 12.60 -7.77 -13.62
N LYS A 504 13.18 -7.43 -14.78
CA LYS A 504 14.54 -6.87 -14.87
C LYS A 504 14.62 -5.46 -14.28
N ILE A 505 13.61 -4.62 -14.51
CA ILE A 505 13.50 -3.30 -13.88
C ILE A 505 13.27 -3.45 -12.36
N ALA A 506 12.42 -4.40 -11.94
CA ALA A 506 12.16 -4.66 -10.53
C ALA A 506 13.42 -5.07 -9.75
N ASP A 507 14.39 -5.70 -10.40
CA ASP A 507 15.68 -6.10 -9.81
C ASP A 507 16.63 -4.92 -9.54
N LEU A 508 16.39 -3.74 -10.13
CA LEU A 508 17.16 -2.53 -9.84
C LEU A 508 16.98 -2.04 -8.39
N ASN A 509 15.92 -2.46 -7.67
CA ASN A 509 15.71 -2.06 -6.26
C ASN A 509 16.70 -2.70 -5.28
N LYS A 510 17.34 -3.82 -5.66
CA LYS A 510 18.24 -4.60 -4.79
C LYS A 510 19.59 -4.83 -5.49
N PRO A 511 20.42 -3.78 -5.66
CA PRO A 511 21.80 -3.92 -6.13
C PRO A 511 22.54 -5.02 -5.36
N LYS A 512 23.19 -5.93 -6.10
CA LYS A 512 23.88 -7.09 -5.51
C LYS A 512 24.97 -6.68 -4.52
N SER A 513 25.52 -5.47 -4.68
CA SER A 513 26.56 -4.93 -3.83
C SER A 513 26.10 -4.78 -2.37
N PHE A 514 24.80 -4.51 -2.13
CA PHE A 514 24.20 -4.47 -0.79
C PHE A 514 24.14 -5.85 -0.10
N PHE A 515 24.14 -6.93 -0.87
CA PHE A 515 23.97 -8.30 -0.38
C PHE A 515 25.23 -9.15 -0.50
N GLN A 516 26.37 -8.58 -0.89
CA GLN A 516 27.66 -9.26 -0.77
C GLN A 516 27.99 -9.39 0.72
N LYS A 517 27.42 -10.41 1.36
CA LYS A 517 27.81 -10.87 2.69
C LYS A 517 29.34 -11.04 2.68
N ASN A 518 29.98 -10.52 3.73
CA ASN A 518 31.37 -10.82 4.09
C ASN A 518 31.66 -12.32 4.15
N SER A 519 30.65 -13.19 4.11
CA SER A 519 30.80 -14.65 4.01
C SER A 519 31.64 -15.11 2.82
N LYS A 520 31.61 -14.45 1.65
CA LYS A 520 32.50 -14.81 0.54
C LYS A 520 33.95 -14.43 0.80
N ILE A 521 34.19 -13.33 1.52
CA ILE A 521 35.54 -12.89 1.90
C ILE A 521 36.07 -13.82 2.99
N ILE A 522 35.29 -14.09 4.04
CA ILE A 522 35.63 -15.03 5.11
C ILE A 522 35.91 -16.42 4.54
N PHE A 523 35.05 -16.92 3.64
CA PHE A 523 35.24 -18.22 3.00
C PHE A 523 36.51 -18.24 2.13
N ARG A 524 36.78 -17.20 1.33
CA ARG A 524 38.01 -17.11 0.52
C ARG A 524 39.26 -16.97 1.37
N SER A 525 39.23 -16.20 2.47
CA SER A 525 40.35 -16.08 3.41
C SER A 525 40.63 -17.40 4.11
N LEU A 526 39.59 -18.13 4.53
CA LEU A 526 39.73 -19.48 5.11
C LEU A 526 40.28 -20.49 4.09
N LEU A 527 39.78 -20.46 2.84
CA LEU A 527 40.29 -21.32 1.76
C LEU A 527 41.76 -21.01 1.42
N PHE A 528 42.13 -19.72 1.41
CA PHE A 528 43.50 -19.28 1.15
C PHE A 528 44.46 -19.68 2.27
N LEU A 529 44.06 -19.53 3.54
CA LEU A 529 44.85 -20.02 4.68
C LEU A 529 45.03 -21.54 4.65
N GLY A 530 43.98 -22.30 4.30
CA GLY A 530 44.08 -23.75 4.10
C GLY A 530 45.02 -24.13 2.95
N THR A 531 45.04 -23.34 1.87
CA THR A 531 45.94 -23.55 0.74
C THR A 531 47.40 -23.27 1.11
N ILE A 532 47.69 -22.18 1.83
CA ILE A 532 49.05 -21.88 2.31
C ILE A 532 49.56 -22.99 3.23
N ALA A 533 48.73 -23.46 4.18
CA ALA A 533 49.08 -24.56 5.07
C ALA A 533 49.42 -25.84 4.28
N SER A 534 48.65 -26.14 3.23
CA SER A 534 48.88 -27.30 2.36
C SER A 534 50.18 -27.17 1.55
N ILE A 535 50.49 -25.98 1.02
CA ILE A 535 51.73 -25.72 0.28
C ILE A 535 52.94 -25.83 1.21
N GLY A 536 52.87 -25.30 2.44
CA GLY A 536 53.93 -25.42 3.43
C GLY A 536 54.23 -26.88 3.80
N LEU A 537 53.20 -27.71 3.95
CA LEU A 537 53.33 -29.15 4.20
C LEU A 537 53.98 -29.89 3.01
N ILE A 538 53.57 -29.59 1.77
CA ILE A 538 54.15 -30.19 0.56
C ILE A 538 55.61 -29.77 0.37
N ALA A 539 55.93 -28.50 0.63
CA ALA A 539 57.28 -27.96 0.50
C ALA A 539 58.26 -28.53 1.54
N SER A 540 57.76 -29.06 2.66
CA SER A 540 58.62 -29.64 3.71
C SER A 540 59.25 -31.00 3.34
N GLY A 541 58.90 -31.59 2.18
CA GLY A 541 59.63 -32.71 1.57
C GLY A 541 59.45 -34.07 2.27
N VAL A 542 58.65 -34.16 3.32
CA VAL A 542 58.43 -35.38 4.09
C VAL A 542 57.06 -35.96 3.71
N PHE A 543 57.06 -36.99 2.85
CA PHE A 543 55.91 -37.74 2.31
C PHE A 543 55.01 -37.03 1.28
N ALA A 544 55.43 -36.95 0.03
CA ALA A 544 54.62 -36.38 -1.07
C ALA A 544 53.22 -37.02 -1.30
N PRO A 545 53.02 -38.36 -1.21
CA PRO A 545 51.70 -38.96 -1.42
C PRO A 545 50.76 -38.74 -0.23
N LEU A 546 51.31 -38.82 0.99
CA LEU A 546 50.58 -38.64 2.24
C LEU A 546 50.27 -37.16 2.50
N GLY A 547 51.15 -36.25 2.09
CA GLY A 547 50.93 -34.80 2.12
C GLY A 547 49.83 -34.33 1.17
N LEU A 548 49.65 -34.98 0.01
CA LEU A 548 48.53 -34.71 -0.89
C LEU A 548 47.20 -35.14 -0.26
N ILE A 549 47.14 -36.36 0.29
CA ILE A 549 45.93 -36.88 0.97
C ILE A 549 45.62 -36.03 2.21
N LEU A 550 46.62 -35.70 3.02
CA LEU A 550 46.46 -34.84 4.18
C LEU A 550 46.05 -33.42 3.79
N GLY A 551 46.58 -32.86 2.70
CA GLY A 551 46.18 -31.55 2.16
C GLY A 551 44.74 -31.54 1.65
N ILE A 552 44.27 -32.62 1.02
CA ILE A 552 42.86 -32.80 0.62
C ILE A 552 41.97 -32.93 1.86
N VAL A 553 42.36 -33.76 2.84
CA VAL A 553 41.62 -33.95 4.09
C VAL A 553 41.57 -32.66 4.90
N LEU A 554 42.66 -31.91 5.00
CA LEU A 554 42.73 -30.62 5.68
C LEU A 554 41.97 -29.54 4.93
N SER A 555 41.97 -29.52 3.60
CA SER A 555 41.14 -28.60 2.81
C SER A 555 39.65 -28.93 2.95
N TYR A 556 39.29 -30.21 3.01
CA TYR A 556 37.94 -30.68 3.25
C TYR A 556 37.49 -30.38 4.68
N ALA A 557 38.35 -30.63 5.67
CA ALA A 557 38.12 -30.29 7.08
C ALA A 557 38.07 -28.78 7.32
N ALA A 558 38.87 -27.98 6.61
CA ALA A 558 38.80 -26.53 6.64
C ALA A 558 37.53 -26.01 5.95
N SER A 559 37.05 -26.69 4.91
CA SER A 559 35.77 -26.37 4.28
C SER A 559 34.59 -26.70 5.20
N LEU A 560 34.62 -27.88 5.84
CA LEU A 560 33.66 -28.26 6.87
C LEU A 560 33.75 -27.38 8.11
N GLY A 561 34.96 -26.98 8.51
CA GLY A 561 35.24 -26.07 9.60
C GLY A 561 34.79 -24.65 9.28
N ALA A 562 34.96 -24.16 8.06
CA ALA A 562 34.41 -22.89 7.60
C ALA A 562 32.88 -22.93 7.59
N TYR A 563 32.29 -24.06 7.21
CA TYR A 563 30.85 -24.30 7.31
C TYR A 563 30.37 -24.34 8.77
N GLY A 564 31.15 -24.97 9.65
CA GLY A 564 30.90 -25.04 11.09
C GLY A 564 31.07 -23.70 11.79
N VAL A 565 32.09 -22.91 11.44
CA VAL A 565 32.31 -21.53 11.91
C VAL A 565 31.21 -20.62 11.38
N TYR A 566 30.74 -20.82 10.15
CA TYR A 566 29.59 -20.09 9.62
C TYR A 566 28.32 -20.41 10.41
N ALA A 567 28.04 -21.70 10.66
CA ALA A 567 26.92 -22.14 11.49
C ALA A 567 27.05 -21.64 12.95
N ALA A 568 28.26 -21.68 13.52
CA ALA A 568 28.55 -21.20 14.87
C ALA A 568 28.54 -19.67 14.96
N TYR A 569 28.88 -18.94 13.90
CA TYR A 569 28.75 -17.48 13.84
C TYR A 569 27.27 -17.08 13.81
N ASP A 570 26.46 -17.73 12.96
CA ASP A 570 25.01 -17.52 12.93
C ASP A 570 24.39 -17.90 14.31
N ALA A 571 24.84 -19.01 14.93
CA ALA A 571 24.42 -19.42 16.26
C ALA A 571 24.90 -18.47 17.38
N ARG A 572 26.12 -17.92 17.27
CA ARG A 572 26.67 -16.94 18.22
C ARG A 572 25.97 -15.60 18.10
N GLN A 573 25.58 -15.16 16.91
CA GLN A 573 24.77 -13.95 16.75
C GLN A 573 23.38 -14.15 17.38
N ALA A 574 22.79 -15.34 17.24
CA ALA A 574 21.58 -15.70 17.97
C ALA A 574 21.82 -15.71 19.49
N ALA A 575 22.92 -16.30 19.97
CA ALA A 575 23.24 -16.36 21.40
C ALA A 575 23.61 -14.99 22.01
N VAL A 576 24.23 -14.09 21.25
CA VAL A 576 24.49 -12.70 21.69
C VAL A 576 23.19 -11.91 21.78
N ALA A 577 22.24 -12.14 20.87
CA ALA A 577 20.90 -11.56 20.96
C ALA A 577 20.12 -12.08 22.19
N VAL A 578 20.26 -13.38 22.53
CA VAL A 578 19.67 -13.97 23.74
C VAL A 578 20.34 -13.45 25.01
N LYS A 579 21.68 -13.37 25.05
CA LYS A 579 22.40 -12.90 26.25
C LYS A 579 22.18 -11.40 26.52
N GLN A 580 22.12 -10.57 25.47
CA GLN A 580 21.78 -9.16 25.61
C GLN A 580 20.35 -8.95 26.15
N TYR A 581 19.48 -9.96 26.03
CA TYR A 581 18.14 -9.96 26.60
C TYR A 581 18.14 -10.40 28.07
N ASP A 582 18.85 -11.48 28.43
CA ASP A 582 19.01 -11.92 29.83
C ASP A 582 19.66 -10.83 30.71
N ASP A 583 20.65 -10.12 30.17
CA ASP A 583 21.32 -9.01 30.86
C ASP A 583 20.37 -7.79 31.06
N LEU A 584 19.32 -7.65 30.24
CA LEU A 584 18.30 -6.59 30.35
C LEU A 584 17.12 -7.00 31.25
N SER A 585 16.73 -8.27 31.29
CA SER A 585 15.65 -8.76 32.15
C SER A 585 16.02 -8.82 33.64
N HIS A 586 17.31 -8.80 33.97
CA HIS A 586 17.77 -8.78 35.36
C HIS A 586 18.01 -7.39 35.95
N GLU A 587 17.90 -6.31 35.15
CA GLU A 587 17.95 -4.93 35.66
C GLU A 587 16.57 -4.39 36.14
N GLU A 588 15.44 -5.03 35.79
CA GLU A 588 14.10 -4.57 36.19
C GLU A 588 13.63 -5.05 37.58
N ASP A 589 14.32 -5.99 38.22
CA ASP A 589 13.92 -6.56 39.54
C ASP A 589 14.54 -5.85 40.76
N SER A 590 15.18 -4.69 40.59
CA SER A 590 15.82 -3.96 41.70
C SER A 590 15.48 -2.47 41.77
N ASN A 591 14.19 -2.14 41.86
CA ASN A 591 13.78 -0.79 42.27
C ASN A 591 12.45 -0.78 43.06
N PRO A 592 12.46 -0.83 44.41
CA PRO A 592 11.25 -0.69 45.20
C PRO A 592 10.97 0.80 45.44
N LEU A 593 10.08 1.40 44.63
CA LEU A 593 9.55 2.74 44.92
C LEU A 593 8.18 2.67 45.57
N LEU A 594 8.22 3.00 46.86
CA LEU A 594 7.17 3.51 47.74
C LEU A 594 6.03 4.25 47.03
N PHE A 595 4.80 3.80 47.26
CA PHE A 595 3.64 4.67 47.23
C PHE A 595 2.94 4.69 48.59
N SER A 596 2.75 5.92 49.06
CA SER A 596 2.13 6.33 50.31
C SER A 596 0.65 5.96 50.36
N ARG A 597 0.27 5.47 51.54
CA ARG A 597 -1.07 5.09 51.97
C ARG A 597 -1.82 6.37 52.38
N GLU A 598 -2.86 6.75 51.65
CA GLU A 598 -3.88 7.67 52.16
C GLU A 598 -4.99 6.86 52.81
N GLU A 599 -5.23 7.19 54.07
CA GLU A 599 -6.32 6.69 54.90
C GLU A 599 -7.64 7.29 54.42
N ASN A 600 -8.67 6.46 54.25
CA ASN A 600 -10.05 6.91 54.38
C ASN A 600 -10.84 5.87 55.18
N ASN A 601 -11.39 6.35 56.28
CA ASN A 601 -12.20 5.66 57.27
C ASN A 601 -13.69 5.62 56.88
N GLY A 602 -14.39 4.60 57.39
CA GLY A 602 -15.86 4.52 57.47
C GLY A 602 -16.49 3.96 56.19
N GLU A 603 -17.36 2.97 56.19
CA GLU A 603 -18.39 2.60 57.18
C GLU A 603 -18.73 1.10 57.07
N GLU A 604 -19.14 0.52 58.21
CA GLU A 604 -19.64 -0.85 58.35
C GLU A 604 -21.02 -1.00 57.70
N GLU A 605 -21.26 -2.08 56.96
CA GLU A 605 -22.57 -2.73 56.96
C GLU A 605 -22.46 -4.24 56.70
N LYS A 606 -23.34 -4.97 57.39
CA LYS A 606 -23.30 -6.41 57.70
C LYS A 606 -24.03 -7.29 56.67
N HIS A 607 -23.86 -8.62 56.88
CA HIS A 607 -24.66 -9.77 56.41
C HIS A 607 -24.35 -10.25 54.97
N GLU A 608 -24.31 -11.54 54.63
CA GLU A 608 -24.70 -12.78 55.29
C GLU A 608 -24.04 -13.98 54.55
N ASP A 609 -23.86 -15.10 55.27
CA ASP A 609 -23.46 -16.41 54.73
C ASP A 609 -24.43 -16.92 53.64
N ILE A 610 -23.94 -17.78 52.72
CA ILE A 610 -24.45 -19.15 52.52
C ILE A 610 -23.67 -19.87 51.41
N ASP A 611 -23.19 -21.04 51.81
CA ASP A 611 -22.56 -22.13 51.07
C ASP A 611 -23.59 -22.88 50.20
N GLN A 612 -23.27 -23.25 48.95
CA GLN A 612 -23.90 -24.41 48.31
C GLN A 612 -23.19 -24.95 47.04
N LYS A 613 -22.77 -26.22 47.18
CA LYS A 613 -22.38 -27.19 46.15
C LYS A 613 -23.55 -27.58 45.23
N THR A 614 -23.28 -27.91 43.96
CA THR A 614 -23.69 -29.16 43.25
C THR A 614 -23.26 -29.09 41.77
N ARG A 615 -22.34 -29.97 41.31
CA ARG A 615 -22.54 -31.22 40.55
C ARG A 615 -23.31 -31.11 39.22
N VAL A 616 -22.58 -31.35 38.14
CA VAL A 616 -23.04 -31.61 36.76
C VAL A 616 -23.09 -33.13 36.52
N PRO A 617 -24.07 -33.68 35.78
CA PRO A 617 -23.97 -35.01 35.19
C PRO A 617 -23.83 -34.99 33.66
N GLU A 618 -22.95 -35.85 33.17
CA GLU A 618 -22.83 -36.27 31.78
C GLU A 618 -23.98 -37.21 31.39
N GLY A 619 -24.37 -37.19 30.11
CA GLY A 619 -25.34 -38.12 29.53
C GLY A 619 -25.13 -38.29 28.02
N ASP A 620 -24.63 -39.48 27.66
CA ASP A 620 -24.57 -40.06 26.32
C ASP A 620 -25.96 -40.30 25.70
N ALA A 621 -26.08 -40.19 24.37
CA ALA A 621 -27.02 -41.01 23.59
C ALA A 621 -26.65 -41.12 22.09
N LYS A 622 -26.46 -42.37 21.65
CA LYS A 622 -26.40 -42.84 20.26
C LYS A 622 -27.80 -42.81 19.59
N GLY A 623 -27.85 -42.65 18.27
CA GLY A 623 -29.05 -42.96 17.49
C GLY A 623 -28.83 -42.93 15.97
N VAL A 624 -28.85 -44.10 15.35
CA VAL A 624 -28.78 -44.39 13.90
C VAL A 624 -30.19 -44.57 13.35
N LEU A 625 -30.52 -44.05 12.14
CA LEU A 625 -31.39 -44.74 11.16
C LEU A 625 -31.44 -44.05 9.77
N ARG A 626 -31.43 -44.91 8.73
CA ARG A 626 -31.49 -44.67 7.27
C ARG A 626 -32.91 -44.39 6.74
N ARG A 627 -33.02 -43.71 5.58
CA ARG A 627 -33.84 -44.01 4.36
C ARG A 627 -33.64 -42.88 3.32
N ASN A 628 -33.04 -43.12 2.15
CA ASN A 628 -33.57 -43.58 0.85
C ASN A 628 -34.37 -42.56 -0.01
N THR A 629 -33.71 -42.12 -1.10
CA THR A 629 -34.16 -41.98 -2.51
C THR A 629 -35.44 -41.21 -2.88
N ARG A 630 -35.32 -40.21 -3.78
CA ARG A 630 -36.03 -40.20 -5.08
C ARG A 630 -35.45 -39.18 -6.07
N SER A 631 -35.20 -39.69 -7.27
CA SER A 631 -34.91 -39.00 -8.53
C SER A 631 -36.18 -38.45 -9.19
N TYR A 632 -36.07 -37.30 -9.87
CA TYR A 632 -36.86 -36.99 -11.06
C TYR A 632 -36.00 -36.18 -12.03
N GLY A 633 -35.77 -36.74 -13.22
CA GLY A 633 -35.40 -35.98 -14.41
C GLY A 633 -36.64 -35.83 -15.28
N VAL A 634 -36.82 -34.66 -15.90
CA VAL A 634 -37.62 -34.50 -17.11
C VAL A 634 -36.95 -33.45 -17.99
N ASP A 635 -36.73 -33.87 -19.22
CA ASP A 635 -36.20 -33.20 -20.39
C ASP A 635 -37.27 -32.28 -21.02
N SER A 636 -36.89 -31.18 -21.67
CA SER A 636 -37.38 -30.83 -23.02
C SER A 636 -37.03 -29.40 -23.47
N ARG A 637 -36.55 -29.38 -24.71
CA ARG A 637 -36.32 -28.26 -25.63
C ARG A 637 -37.59 -27.43 -25.86
N SER A 638 -37.45 -26.11 -26.04
CA SER A 638 -38.13 -25.45 -27.17
C SER A 638 -37.45 -24.14 -27.58
N LYS A 639 -37.32 -24.01 -28.91
CA LYS A 639 -36.90 -22.82 -29.67
C LYS A 639 -37.99 -21.73 -29.57
N LYS A 640 -37.59 -20.45 -29.66
CA LYS A 640 -38.12 -19.49 -30.66
C LYS A 640 -37.47 -18.10 -30.52
N HIS A 641 -36.88 -17.66 -31.62
CA HIS A 641 -36.67 -16.25 -31.96
C HIS A 641 -38.01 -15.48 -32.02
N PRO A 642 -37.95 -14.15 -31.95
CA PRO A 642 -38.34 -13.39 -33.14
C PRO A 642 -37.33 -12.32 -33.55
N GLU A 643 -37.30 -12.11 -34.85
CA GLU A 643 -36.59 -11.10 -35.63
C GLU A 643 -37.30 -9.73 -35.60
N PHE A 644 -36.61 -8.72 -36.18
CA PHE A 644 -37.05 -7.41 -36.69
C PHE A 644 -37.17 -6.20 -35.75
N CYS A 645 -36.24 -5.23 -35.92
CA CYS A 645 -36.45 -4.06 -36.79
C CYS A 645 -35.12 -3.38 -37.16
N ASP A 646 -34.92 -3.16 -38.47
CA ASP A 646 -33.92 -2.30 -39.09
C ASP A 646 -34.26 -0.81 -38.91
N LEU A 647 -33.24 0.08 -38.92
CA LEU A 647 -33.11 1.28 -39.78
C LEU A 647 -31.88 2.15 -39.37
N LEU A 648 -30.76 1.92 -40.07
CA LEU A 648 -29.88 2.87 -40.80
C LEU A 648 -29.21 4.12 -40.12
N PRO A 649 -28.12 4.66 -40.72
CA PRO A 649 -26.87 5.05 -40.03
C PRO A 649 -26.54 6.55 -40.09
N THR A 650 -25.52 7.00 -39.34
CA THR A 650 -24.30 7.69 -39.86
C THR A 650 -23.44 8.31 -38.74
N ASP A 651 -22.13 8.06 -38.85
CA ASP A 651 -20.98 8.94 -38.67
C ASP A 651 -20.87 9.87 -37.45
N ASN A 652 -19.88 9.63 -36.58
CA ASN A 652 -18.59 10.34 -36.67
C ASN A 652 -17.57 9.81 -35.66
N ALA A 653 -16.38 9.55 -36.17
CA ALA A 653 -15.18 9.29 -35.40
C ALA A 653 -14.68 10.58 -34.74
N MET A 654 -14.18 10.48 -33.50
CA MET A 654 -13.07 11.32 -33.06
C MET A 654 -12.32 10.67 -31.89
N LEU A 655 -11.09 10.26 -32.18
CA LEU A 655 -10.00 10.05 -31.23
C LEU A 655 -9.83 11.29 -30.33
N LEU A 656 -9.46 11.11 -29.05
CA LEU A 656 -8.39 11.90 -28.39
C LEU A 656 -8.12 11.39 -26.96
N ASP A 657 -6.97 10.74 -26.84
CA ASP A 657 -5.87 10.84 -25.87
C ASP A 657 -6.04 11.36 -24.42
N SER A 658 -5.15 10.78 -23.62
CA SER A 658 -4.99 10.68 -22.16
C SER A 658 -4.44 11.91 -21.40
N ASP A 659 -4.71 11.92 -20.07
CA ASP A 659 -4.09 12.65 -18.94
C ASP A 659 -4.80 13.90 -18.36
N PHE A 660 -5.49 13.81 -17.18
CA PHE A 660 -5.57 14.90 -16.15
C PHE A 660 -6.18 14.51 -14.76
N GLN A 661 -5.65 15.12 -13.67
CA GLN A 661 -6.13 15.19 -12.25
C GLN A 661 -5.63 16.51 -11.59
N SER A 662 -5.99 16.96 -10.36
CA SER A 662 -7.28 17.30 -9.69
C SER A 662 -7.05 18.38 -8.59
N TYR A 663 -8.07 19.17 -8.18
CA TYR A 663 -8.03 20.20 -7.08
C TYR A 663 -9.40 20.29 -6.31
N SER A 664 -9.40 20.88 -5.09
CA SER A 664 -10.42 20.76 -4.02
C SER A 664 -11.82 21.34 -4.30
N GLN A 665 -12.85 20.64 -3.81
CA GLN A 665 -14.28 20.86 -4.09
C GLN A 665 -14.95 21.73 -3.00
N ARG A 666 -15.86 22.65 -3.37
CA ARG A 666 -16.76 23.38 -2.44
C ARG A 666 -18.20 22.92 -2.67
N THR A 667 -19.16 23.09 -1.76
CA THR A 667 -20.57 22.80 -2.10
C THR A 667 -21.18 23.92 -2.93
N ILE A 668 -22.25 23.63 -3.69
CA ILE A 668 -22.99 24.68 -4.42
C ILE A 668 -23.57 25.68 -3.40
N GLY A 669 -23.98 25.22 -2.22
CA GLY A 669 -24.44 26.07 -1.12
C GLY A 669 -23.36 27.03 -0.59
N GLU A 670 -22.12 26.56 -0.41
CA GLU A 670 -21.00 27.40 0.06
C GLU A 670 -20.57 28.44 -0.98
N VAL A 671 -20.52 28.05 -2.26
CA VAL A 671 -20.22 28.99 -3.36
C VAL A 671 -21.35 30.02 -3.46
N LYS A 672 -22.62 29.61 -3.35
CA LYS A 672 -23.77 30.51 -3.28
C LYS A 672 -23.68 31.47 -2.09
N SER A 673 -23.28 31.00 -0.90
CA SER A 673 -23.14 31.83 0.31
C SER A 673 -22.10 32.92 0.12
N VAL A 674 -20.86 32.54 -0.24
CA VAL A 674 -19.78 33.51 -0.50
C VAL A 674 -20.18 34.47 -1.61
N MET A 675 -20.89 33.97 -2.62
CA MET A 675 -21.36 34.80 -3.70
C MET A 675 -22.41 35.84 -3.26
N ARG A 676 -23.35 35.46 -2.40
CA ARG A 676 -24.31 36.42 -1.83
C ARG A 676 -23.62 37.42 -0.92
N ASP A 677 -22.65 37.01 -0.10
CA ASP A 677 -21.91 37.92 0.78
C ASP A 677 -21.18 39.01 -0.03
N VAL A 678 -20.56 38.64 -1.15
CA VAL A 678 -19.92 39.60 -2.07
C VAL A 678 -20.95 40.51 -2.75
N ALA A 679 -22.12 39.99 -3.13
CA ALA A 679 -23.18 40.80 -3.73
C ALA A 679 -23.76 41.79 -2.71
N VAL A 680 -23.96 41.38 -1.46
CA VAL A 680 -24.42 42.24 -0.36
C VAL A 680 -23.40 43.34 -0.08
N ASP A 681 -22.11 43.02 0.06
CA ASP A 681 -21.04 44.00 0.23
C ASP A 681 -21.01 45.02 -0.92
N LEU A 682 -21.17 44.57 -2.17
CA LEU A 682 -21.22 45.45 -3.34
C LEU A 682 -22.45 46.35 -3.34
N ASN A 683 -23.60 45.87 -2.84
CA ASN A 683 -24.86 46.61 -2.76
C ASN A 683 -24.87 47.63 -1.60
N GLU A 684 -24.32 47.27 -0.44
CA GLU A 684 -24.17 48.17 0.71
C GLU A 684 -23.20 49.33 0.40
N ASN A 685 -22.19 49.06 -0.44
CA ASN A 685 -21.29 50.08 -1.00
C ASN A 685 -21.83 50.73 -2.29
N ALA A 686 -23.00 50.34 -2.81
CA ALA A 686 -23.56 50.82 -4.09
C ALA A 686 -24.22 52.20 -4.03
N GLY A 687 -23.96 53.00 -2.98
CA GLY A 687 -24.28 54.43 -2.99
C GLY A 687 -23.68 55.19 -4.19
N GLU A 688 -22.66 54.61 -4.84
CA GLU A 688 -22.14 55.03 -6.14
C GLU A 688 -22.62 54.12 -7.29
N ASN A 689 -23.12 54.72 -8.38
CA ASN A 689 -23.55 54.04 -9.62
C ASN A 689 -22.53 53.03 -10.19
N ARG A 690 -21.27 53.10 -9.76
CA ARG A 690 -20.15 52.27 -10.21
C ARG A 690 -20.24 50.80 -9.80
N TYR A 691 -20.96 50.46 -8.73
CA TYR A 691 -21.06 49.09 -8.22
C TYR A 691 -22.37 48.39 -8.59
N LYS A 692 -23.37 49.14 -9.07
CA LYS A 692 -24.71 48.63 -9.37
C LYS A 692 -24.75 47.62 -10.53
N SER A 693 -23.97 47.83 -11.58
CA SER A 693 -23.84 46.86 -12.69
C SER A 693 -23.08 45.60 -12.28
N LYS A 694 -22.11 45.73 -11.36
CA LYS A 694 -21.33 44.61 -10.80
C LYS A 694 -22.21 43.73 -9.91
N TYR A 695 -23.09 44.34 -9.12
CA TYR A 695 -24.09 43.65 -8.29
C TYR A 695 -25.07 42.81 -9.14
N ASN A 696 -25.66 43.41 -10.19
CA ASN A 696 -26.66 42.72 -11.02
C ASN A 696 -26.11 41.48 -11.74
N ALA A 697 -24.87 41.54 -12.26
CA ALA A 697 -24.23 40.39 -12.91
C ALA A 697 -23.95 39.23 -11.93
N PHE A 698 -23.77 39.58 -10.66
CA PHE A 698 -23.51 38.65 -9.59
C PHE A 698 -24.77 37.93 -9.14
N GLU A 699 -25.86 38.69 -8.95
CA GLU A 699 -27.21 38.17 -8.70
C GLU A 699 -27.68 37.23 -9.81
N GLU A 700 -27.43 37.57 -11.07
CA GLU A 700 -27.76 36.70 -12.21
C GLU A 700 -27.00 35.37 -12.15
N THR A 701 -25.73 35.38 -11.72
CA THR A 701 -24.93 34.16 -11.55
C THR A 701 -25.44 33.31 -10.38
N VAL A 702 -25.85 33.93 -9.27
CA VAL A 702 -26.48 33.25 -8.13
C VAL A 702 -27.81 32.61 -8.54
N GLN A 703 -28.64 33.30 -9.32
CA GLN A 703 -29.92 32.76 -9.84
C GLN A 703 -29.73 31.57 -10.79
N ILE A 704 -28.66 31.55 -11.58
CA ILE A 704 -28.29 30.40 -12.43
C ILE A 704 -27.87 29.20 -11.57
N LEU A 705 -27.09 29.44 -10.53
CA LEU A 705 -26.70 28.40 -9.55
C LEU A 705 -27.90 27.87 -8.76
N GLU A 706 -28.94 28.68 -8.54
CA GLU A 706 -30.18 28.27 -7.88
C GLU A 706 -31.06 27.34 -8.73
N LYS A 707 -30.96 27.41 -10.06
CA LYS A 707 -31.71 26.57 -11.00
C LYS A 707 -31.04 25.23 -11.31
N THR A 708 -29.82 25.00 -10.83
CA THR A 708 -29.08 23.75 -11.06
C THR A 708 -29.38 22.74 -9.94
N THR A 709 -29.77 21.51 -10.31
CA THR A 709 -30.32 20.48 -9.40
C THR A 709 -29.29 19.57 -8.73
N THR A 710 -28.00 19.86 -8.85
CA THR A 710 -26.92 19.09 -8.22
C THR A 710 -26.40 19.84 -7.00
N ASP A 711 -26.17 19.15 -5.88
CA ASP A 711 -25.84 19.80 -4.59
C ASP A 711 -24.33 19.93 -4.27
N VAL A 712 -23.39 19.61 -5.18
CA VAL A 712 -21.93 19.68 -4.89
C VAL A 712 -21.10 20.29 -6.05
N VAL A 713 -20.25 21.30 -5.78
CA VAL A 713 -19.26 21.90 -6.72
C VAL A 713 -17.90 21.20 -6.59
N VAL A 714 -17.60 20.27 -7.47
CA VAL A 714 -16.25 19.72 -7.58
C VAL A 714 -15.33 20.67 -8.33
N MET A 715 -14.43 21.51 -7.76
CA MET A 715 -13.57 22.45 -8.54
C MET A 715 -12.48 21.77 -9.40
N GLU A 716 -12.87 21.15 -10.52
CA GLU A 716 -12.00 20.88 -11.66
C GLU A 716 -12.54 21.63 -12.89
N ALA A 717 -11.81 22.61 -13.42
CA ALA A 717 -12.28 23.46 -14.51
C ALA A 717 -12.51 22.68 -15.82
N SER A 718 -13.70 22.12 -16.02
CA SER A 718 -14.20 21.72 -17.34
C SER A 718 -14.64 22.97 -18.14
N THR A 719 -14.66 22.86 -19.47
CA THR A 719 -15.06 23.91 -20.43
C THR A 719 -16.45 24.49 -20.14
N GLU A 720 -17.36 23.72 -19.56
CA GLU A 720 -18.69 24.16 -19.13
C GLU A 720 -18.66 25.23 -18.03
N ARG A 721 -17.57 25.33 -17.27
CA ARG A 721 -17.46 26.26 -16.13
C ARG A 721 -16.86 27.61 -16.49
N VAL A 722 -16.14 27.66 -17.61
CA VAL A 722 -15.83 28.93 -18.29
C VAL A 722 -17.14 29.62 -18.70
N ALA A 723 -18.22 28.86 -18.93
CA ALA A 723 -19.55 29.42 -19.19
C ALA A 723 -20.18 30.05 -17.94
N MET A 724 -19.98 29.50 -16.73
CA MET A 724 -20.48 30.07 -15.47
C MET A 724 -19.84 31.41 -15.12
N TYR A 725 -18.57 31.62 -15.49
CA TYR A 725 -17.87 32.90 -15.30
C TYR A 725 -17.87 33.78 -16.55
N LYS A 726 -18.55 33.35 -17.63
CA LYS A 726 -18.67 34.10 -18.89
C LYS A 726 -19.30 35.49 -18.69
N PRO A 727 -20.32 35.69 -17.83
CA PRO A 727 -20.84 37.03 -17.54
C PRO A 727 -19.78 37.95 -16.90
N LEU A 728 -18.99 37.44 -15.94
CA LEU A 728 -17.89 38.19 -15.31
C LEU A 728 -16.78 38.54 -16.32
N LEU A 729 -16.48 37.62 -17.25
CA LEU A 729 -15.51 37.83 -18.32
C LEU A 729 -16.00 38.85 -19.36
N GLN A 730 -17.31 38.85 -19.64
CA GLN A 730 -17.98 39.76 -20.57
C GLN A 730 -18.32 41.13 -19.97
N ALA A 731 -18.31 41.26 -18.64
CA ALA A 731 -18.53 42.52 -17.96
C ALA A 731 -17.46 43.56 -18.37
N ASP A 732 -17.89 44.78 -18.68
CA ASP A 732 -17.02 45.90 -19.03
C ASP A 732 -16.38 46.50 -17.76
N ILE A 733 -15.48 45.72 -17.17
CA ILE A 733 -14.70 46.09 -15.99
C ILE A 733 -13.23 45.80 -16.26
N GLU A 734 -12.35 46.60 -15.66
CA GLU A 734 -10.91 46.47 -15.88
C GLU A 734 -10.41 45.09 -15.46
N LEU A 735 -9.43 44.58 -16.21
CA LEU A 735 -8.91 43.22 -16.05
C LEU A 735 -8.32 42.96 -14.64
N GLN A 736 -7.78 44.00 -13.99
CA GLN A 736 -7.27 43.93 -12.62
C GLN A 736 -8.41 43.74 -11.59
N ASP A 737 -9.54 44.42 -11.77
CA ASP A 737 -10.72 44.25 -10.93
C ASP A 737 -11.32 42.85 -11.10
N LYS A 738 -11.37 42.32 -12.35
CA LYS A 738 -11.77 40.92 -12.62
C LYS A 738 -10.93 39.93 -11.83
N ALA A 739 -9.61 40.16 -11.78
CA ALA A 739 -8.67 39.30 -11.07
C ALA A 739 -8.85 39.33 -9.55
N ILE A 740 -9.05 40.50 -8.95
CA ILE A 740 -9.32 40.66 -7.50
C ILE A 740 -10.64 39.99 -7.12
N LEU A 741 -11.70 40.24 -7.90
CA LEU A 741 -13.01 39.63 -7.69
C LEU A 741 -12.97 38.10 -7.79
N PHE A 742 -12.17 37.57 -8.72
CA PHE A 742 -11.94 36.13 -8.86
C PHE A 742 -11.26 35.54 -7.61
N LEU A 743 -10.23 36.21 -7.07
CA LEU A 743 -9.55 35.78 -5.84
C LEU A 743 -10.48 35.81 -4.61
N LYS A 744 -11.34 36.84 -4.51
CA LYS A 744 -12.36 36.95 -3.46
C LYS A 744 -13.42 35.86 -3.57
N ALA A 745 -13.94 35.58 -4.76
CA ALA A 745 -14.95 34.54 -4.97
C ALA A 745 -14.42 33.13 -4.63
N LEU A 746 -13.11 32.90 -4.80
CA LEU A 746 -12.44 31.69 -4.33
C LEU A 746 -12.26 31.63 -2.80
N GLY A 747 -12.66 32.69 -2.08
CA GLY A 747 -12.51 32.85 -0.64
C GLY A 747 -11.06 32.78 -0.20
N ILE A 748 -10.14 33.35 -0.97
CA ILE A 748 -8.73 33.46 -0.62
C ILE A 748 -8.52 34.84 0.03
N PRO A 749 -8.63 35.01 1.36
CA PRO A 749 -8.06 36.17 1.98
C PRO A 749 -6.54 36.10 1.78
N PRO A 750 -5.87 37.22 1.50
CA PRO A 750 -4.46 37.17 1.19
C PRO A 750 -3.58 37.07 2.47
N THR A 751 -4.17 36.88 3.66
CA THR A 751 -3.44 36.69 4.93
C THR A 751 -2.98 35.26 5.21
N ASP A 752 -3.54 34.23 4.58
CA ASP A 752 -3.28 32.85 5.01
C ASP A 752 -2.03 32.23 4.37
N GLY A 753 -1.02 33.06 4.08
CA GLY A 753 0.35 32.63 3.82
C GLY A 753 0.55 31.75 2.59
N LYS A 754 -0.37 31.78 1.62
CA LYS A 754 -0.19 31.04 0.36
C LYS A 754 0.79 31.79 -0.53
N GLU A 755 1.99 31.24 -0.74
CA GLU A 755 3.05 31.88 -1.53
C GLU A 755 2.93 31.65 -3.05
N ARG A 756 2.01 30.79 -3.50
CA ARG A 756 1.85 30.44 -4.92
C ARG A 756 0.39 30.15 -5.30
N ILE A 757 -0.04 30.65 -6.46
CA ILE A 757 -1.33 30.29 -7.10
C ILE A 757 -1.10 29.61 -8.45
N LYS A 758 -1.76 28.46 -8.68
CA LYS A 758 -1.70 27.72 -9.96
C LYS A 758 -3.07 27.69 -10.63
N ILE A 759 -3.21 28.39 -11.75
CA ILE A 759 -4.46 28.51 -12.53
C ILE A 759 -4.33 27.70 -13.82
N ARG A 760 -5.24 26.74 -14.06
CA ARG A 760 -5.32 25.94 -15.31
C ARG A 760 -6.58 26.34 -16.10
N GLY A 761 -6.45 26.60 -17.41
CA GLY A 761 -7.53 27.09 -18.29
C GLY A 761 -7.78 28.61 -18.27
N GLY A 762 -8.58 29.15 -19.20
CA GLY A 762 -9.02 30.57 -19.25
C GLY A 762 -8.18 31.54 -20.10
N HIS A 763 -8.67 32.77 -20.29
CA HIS A 763 -8.01 33.84 -21.07
C HIS A 763 -6.61 34.13 -20.50
N HIS A 764 -5.59 34.19 -21.37
CA HIS A 764 -4.19 34.35 -20.93
C HIS A 764 -3.99 35.61 -20.10
N ASP A 765 -4.57 36.73 -20.53
CA ASP A 765 -4.38 38.02 -19.88
C ASP A 765 -5.01 38.07 -18.49
N LEU A 766 -6.17 37.43 -18.28
CA LEU A 766 -6.76 37.34 -16.95
C LEU A 766 -5.88 36.49 -16.01
N ARG A 767 -5.26 35.41 -16.52
CA ARG A 767 -4.33 34.60 -15.72
C ARG A 767 -3.10 35.41 -15.30
N GLN A 768 -2.55 36.21 -16.21
CA GLN A 768 -1.42 37.09 -15.88
C GLN A 768 -1.84 38.18 -14.90
N ALA A 769 -3.03 38.76 -15.07
CA ALA A 769 -3.57 39.74 -14.13
C ALA A 769 -3.78 39.14 -12.72
N ILE A 770 -4.31 37.92 -12.60
CA ILE A 770 -4.46 37.24 -11.30
C ILE A 770 -3.10 36.99 -10.66
N ARG A 771 -2.11 36.51 -11.43
CA ARG A 771 -0.75 36.29 -10.91
C ARG A 771 -0.08 37.59 -10.49
N ALA A 772 -0.22 38.65 -11.29
CA ALA A 772 0.36 39.95 -10.98
C ALA A 772 -0.27 40.57 -9.73
N GLN A 773 -1.59 40.48 -9.55
CA GLN A 773 -2.26 40.97 -8.35
C GLN A 773 -1.91 40.14 -7.11
N PHE A 774 -1.80 38.81 -7.24
CA PHE A 774 -1.37 37.94 -6.15
C PHE A 774 0.09 38.22 -5.73
N GLN A 775 0.98 38.42 -6.70
CA GLN A 775 2.38 38.75 -6.42
C GLN A 775 2.56 40.16 -5.85
N ALA A 776 1.88 41.17 -6.42
CA ALA A 776 1.92 42.54 -5.92
C ALA A 776 1.43 42.66 -4.48
N TYR A 777 0.47 41.81 -4.09
CA TYR A 777 0.07 41.67 -2.69
C TYR A 777 1.22 41.10 -1.82
N LEU A 778 1.84 40.00 -2.23
CA LEU A 778 2.93 39.35 -1.48
C LEU A 778 4.13 40.29 -1.28
N ASP A 779 4.42 41.11 -2.27
CA ASP A 779 5.58 42.01 -2.26
C ASP A 779 5.37 43.26 -1.38
N ASN A 780 4.12 43.71 -1.16
CA ASN A 780 3.80 44.84 -0.28
C ASN A 780 2.45 44.66 0.42
N PRO A 781 2.43 44.02 1.61
CA PRO A 781 1.21 43.70 2.34
C PRO A 781 0.38 44.93 2.76
N GLN A 782 0.98 46.13 2.86
CA GLN A 782 0.33 47.36 3.31
C GLN A 782 -0.19 48.26 2.15
N SER A 783 -0.18 47.74 0.91
CA SER A 783 -0.55 48.51 -0.28
C SER A 783 -2.04 48.86 -0.33
N SER A 784 -2.42 49.82 -1.19
CA SER A 784 -3.83 50.20 -1.44
C SER A 784 -4.71 49.04 -1.93
N ILE A 785 -4.12 47.94 -2.37
CA ILE A 785 -4.80 46.68 -2.73
C ILE A 785 -5.41 46.03 -1.49
N GLN A 786 -4.77 46.12 -0.32
CA GLN A 786 -5.30 45.58 0.94
C GLN A 786 -6.54 46.35 1.44
N LYS A 787 -6.69 47.64 1.07
CA LYS A 787 -7.91 48.43 1.35
C LYS A 787 -9.06 48.16 0.38
N ARG A 788 -8.79 47.49 -0.75
CA ARG A 788 -9.79 47.10 -1.76
C ARG A 788 -10.20 45.63 -1.61
N PHE A 789 -9.33 44.80 -1.04
CA PHE A 789 -9.72 43.53 -0.43
C PHE A 789 -10.61 43.78 0.77
#